data_AF-Q7XVE1-F1
#
_entry.id   AF-Q7XVE1-F1
#
_cell.length_a   1.000
_cell.length_b   1.000
_cell.length_c   1.000
_cell.angle_alpha   90.00
_cell.angle_beta   90.00
_cell.angle_gamma   90.00
#
_symmetry.space_group_name_H-M   'P 1'
#
loop_
_entity.id
_entity.type
_entity.pdbx_description
1 polymer ?
#
loop_
_entity_poly.entity_id
_entity_poly.type
_entity_poly.pdbx_seq_one_letter_code
_entity_poly.pdbx_strand_id
1 'polypeptide(L)'
;MATTPAAAAAAAAAGGAAILDTLGDFTSRENWDKFFALRGTGDSFEWYAEWDDLRAPLLSLLHGGGGAEGGGKAPEILVPGCGSSVLSERLYDAGFRRVTNVDFSRVLVADMLRRHARARPEMRWRVMDMTDMQFTDGSFDVILDKGGLDALMEPEAGTKLGMKYLNEAKRVLKSGGKFACLTLAESHVLALLLSEFRFGWDMSIQAIGNESSKSAFQTFMVVMVKGKMGVVHPIQSLLDQSGKFCNMKQANDVIHSLEKENTIRESYSSGVDITLSLRDLQLGAVGDLKVIIPGRRRMFILGDQGNSLYCYKAVLLDARKRTETFVYHCGVFIVPKVRAHEWLFASEEGQWHVVESAKAARLIMVFLDSRHANADMDVIKNDLSPLVKDLEPGNPEEEARIPFMMAGDGVKQREILQEVTSEITGPMVVEDVVYENNDEDQSSMTEKMFRRLIFKRNSGLVQSEALLVKDSTSDKADENNKKSPSASKKRRNQKKGPSGSKTVLRIDHSYLGSSYHSSIISGFSLIASALDSAAVAGTKVSTTVIGLGAGTLPMFLRGCLPFLDIKVVELDPLVEEVANKYFGFSTDEQLQVHLGDGIKFIDDIAVANSRATTQQLMSTGNENNAVKILIVDVDSSDVSSGLSCPHANFVEDSFLLAVKKFLDEGGLFIINLVSRSSAVREMVVSRLKAAFEHLYSLHLEEDLNEVLFATPSERCLDNNNMDEAVAKLKAMLKFPVNVESDMKKLQKLQ
;
A
#
# COMPACT_ATOMS: atom_id res chain seq x y z
N MET A 1 17.06 36.07 -32.10
CA MET A 1 16.56 37.36 -31.60
C MET A 1 16.08 37.10 -30.20
N ALA A 2 16.70 37.68 -29.18
CA ALA A 2 16.22 37.57 -27.81
C ALA A 2 14.78 38.10 -27.78
N THR A 3 13.82 37.25 -27.41
CA THR A 3 12.45 37.70 -27.16
C THR A 3 12.49 38.59 -25.93
N THR A 4 12.35 39.88 -26.13
CA THR A 4 12.22 40.86 -25.05
C THR A 4 11.04 40.42 -24.15
N PRO A 5 11.19 40.34 -22.82
CA PRO A 5 10.08 40.00 -21.92
C PRO A 5 8.86 40.89 -22.23
N ALA A 6 7.64 40.37 -22.12
CA ALA A 6 6.43 41.13 -22.46
C ALA A 6 6.36 42.48 -21.70
N ALA A 7 6.82 42.51 -20.45
CA ALA A 7 6.96 43.73 -19.65
C ALA A 7 7.97 44.73 -20.26
N ALA A 8 9.13 44.26 -20.71
CA ALA A 8 10.14 45.08 -21.41
C ALA A 8 9.60 45.65 -22.73
N ALA A 9 8.88 44.84 -23.51
CA ALA A 9 8.21 45.29 -24.72
C ALA A 9 7.10 46.32 -24.44
N ALA A 10 6.34 46.14 -23.34
CA ALA A 10 5.34 47.10 -22.88
C ALA A 10 5.98 48.45 -22.50
N ALA A 11 7.12 48.43 -21.81
CA ALA A 11 7.83 49.64 -21.38
C ALA A 11 8.58 50.36 -22.50
N ALA A 12 9.14 49.63 -23.48
CA ALA A 12 9.80 50.23 -24.63
C ALA A 12 8.87 51.14 -25.45
N ALA A 13 7.55 50.91 -25.38
CA ALA A 13 6.55 51.78 -25.99
C ALA A 13 6.35 53.13 -25.24
N ALA A 14 6.83 53.27 -23.99
CA ALA A 14 6.50 54.39 -23.10
C ALA A 14 7.70 55.22 -22.58
N GLY A 15 8.96 54.76 -22.68
CA GLY A 15 10.12 55.47 -22.12
C GLY A 15 11.45 55.22 -22.84
N GLY A 16 12.38 56.18 -22.75
CA GLY A 16 13.61 56.25 -23.56
C GLY A 16 14.50 54.99 -23.55
N ALA A 17 14.75 54.44 -24.73
CA ALA A 17 15.43 53.17 -24.97
C ALA A 17 16.73 52.95 -24.17
N ALA A 18 17.58 53.99 -24.03
CA ALA A 18 18.86 53.88 -23.34
C ALA A 18 18.77 53.54 -21.84
N ILE A 19 17.68 53.91 -21.16
CA ILE A 19 17.48 53.55 -19.75
C ILE A 19 17.03 52.10 -19.64
N LEU A 20 16.16 51.64 -20.56
CA LEU A 20 15.68 50.25 -20.60
C LEU A 20 16.77 49.25 -20.98
N ASP A 21 17.79 49.66 -21.75
CA ASP A 21 18.96 48.84 -22.07
C ASP A 21 19.76 48.39 -20.83
N THR A 22 19.55 49.03 -19.67
CA THR A 22 20.15 48.58 -18.40
C THR A 22 19.48 47.34 -17.81
N LEU A 23 18.26 47.02 -18.25
CA LEU A 23 17.49 45.85 -17.82
C LEU A 23 17.77 44.68 -18.78
N GLY A 24 18.96 44.08 -18.65
CA GLY A 24 19.32 42.88 -19.41
C GLY A 24 18.81 41.58 -18.78
N ASP A 25 18.90 41.49 -17.46
CA ASP A 25 18.45 40.38 -16.61
C ASP A 25 17.64 41.00 -15.47
N PHE A 26 16.34 40.67 -15.41
CA PHE A 26 15.40 41.23 -14.44
C PHE A 26 15.57 40.61 -13.04
N THR A 27 16.40 39.56 -12.90
CA THR A 27 16.77 38.95 -11.62
C THR A 27 18.02 39.58 -11.02
N SER A 28 18.77 40.40 -11.77
CA SER A 28 20.00 41.04 -11.30
C SER A 28 19.73 42.34 -10.55
N ARG A 29 20.10 42.35 -9.26
CA ARG A 29 20.10 43.55 -8.42
C ARG A 29 20.96 44.68 -9.02
N GLU A 30 22.11 44.35 -9.61
CA GLU A 30 23.02 45.35 -10.18
C GLU A 30 22.41 46.06 -11.40
N ASN A 31 21.60 45.36 -12.20
CA ASN A 31 20.85 45.96 -13.31
C ASN A 31 19.78 46.92 -12.78
N TRP A 32 19.03 46.52 -11.76
CA TRP A 32 18.03 47.37 -11.12
C TRP A 32 18.64 48.59 -10.42
N ASP A 33 19.74 48.44 -9.69
CA ASP A 33 20.44 49.57 -9.06
C ASP A 33 20.90 50.59 -10.10
N LYS A 34 21.41 50.15 -11.26
CA LYS A 34 21.75 51.03 -12.39
C LYS A 34 20.52 51.71 -12.98
N PHE A 35 19.46 50.96 -13.23
CA PHE A 35 18.19 51.49 -13.75
C PHE A 35 17.64 52.60 -12.85
N PHE A 36 17.57 52.37 -11.53
CA PHE A 36 17.08 53.36 -10.57
C PHE A 36 18.04 54.54 -10.39
N ALA A 37 19.35 54.32 -10.42
CA ALA A 37 20.33 55.40 -10.37
C ALA A 37 20.23 56.35 -11.58
N LEU A 38 19.99 55.82 -12.78
CA LEU A 38 19.89 56.60 -14.01
C LEU A 38 18.60 57.43 -14.11
N ARG A 39 17.48 56.92 -13.59
CA ARG A 39 16.21 57.67 -13.56
C ARG A 39 16.21 58.86 -12.61
N GLY A 40 16.99 58.78 -11.53
CA GLY A 40 17.04 59.82 -10.50
C GLY A 40 15.86 59.76 -9.53
N THR A 41 15.86 60.69 -8.56
CA THR A 41 14.94 60.71 -7.42
C THR A 41 13.57 61.26 -7.80
N GLY A 42 12.50 60.60 -7.36
CA GLY A 42 11.12 61.12 -7.50
C GLY A 42 10.36 60.67 -8.73
N ASP A 43 10.99 59.93 -9.64
CA ASP A 43 10.37 59.45 -10.88
C ASP A 43 9.75 58.05 -10.69
N SER A 44 8.42 57.97 -10.72
CA SER A 44 7.67 56.70 -10.60
C SER A 44 7.51 56.03 -11.96
N PHE A 45 7.55 54.70 -12.00
CA PHE A 45 7.29 53.92 -13.20
C PHE A 45 6.30 52.80 -12.95
N GLU A 46 5.40 52.60 -13.91
CA GLU A 46 4.40 51.55 -13.85
C GLU A 46 4.54 50.65 -15.07
N TRP A 47 4.78 49.36 -14.81
CA TRP A 47 4.89 48.31 -15.84
C TRP A 47 3.55 47.63 -16.14
N TYR A 48 2.64 47.69 -15.17
CA TYR A 48 1.32 47.04 -15.16
C TYR A 48 0.24 48.11 -14.95
N ALA A 49 -1.02 47.71 -14.80
CA ALA A 49 -2.13 48.62 -14.54
C ALA A 49 -1.83 49.70 -13.47
N GLU A 50 -2.30 50.91 -13.72
CA GLU A 50 -2.11 52.06 -12.83
C GLU A 50 -3.06 51.99 -11.62
N TRP A 51 -2.80 52.84 -10.62
CA TRP A 51 -3.61 52.88 -9.40
C TRP A 51 -5.11 53.07 -9.67
N ASP A 52 -5.49 53.90 -10.64
CA ASP A 52 -6.89 54.21 -10.91
C ASP A 52 -7.68 52.97 -11.35
N ASP A 53 -7.07 52.10 -12.18
CA ASP A 53 -7.67 50.82 -12.59
C ASP A 53 -7.60 49.77 -11.47
N LEU A 54 -6.55 49.79 -10.64
CA LEU A 54 -6.35 48.83 -9.54
C LEU A 54 -7.18 49.13 -8.29
N ARG A 55 -7.59 50.38 -8.10
CA ARG A 55 -8.20 50.87 -6.85
C ARG A 55 -9.41 50.04 -6.45
N ALA A 56 -10.43 49.94 -7.30
CA ALA A 56 -11.67 49.25 -6.93
C ALA A 56 -11.44 47.73 -6.65
N PRO A 57 -10.75 46.98 -7.53
CA PRO A 57 -10.33 45.61 -7.28
C PRO A 57 -9.59 45.39 -5.95
N LEU A 58 -8.57 46.19 -5.67
CA LEU A 58 -7.74 46.03 -4.48
C LEU A 58 -8.51 46.40 -3.21
N LEU A 59 -9.29 47.48 -3.23
CA LEU A 59 -10.10 47.88 -2.07
C LEU A 59 -11.15 46.80 -1.75
N SER A 60 -11.79 46.22 -2.77
CA SER A 60 -12.70 45.09 -2.59
C SER A 60 -12.01 43.89 -1.93
N LEU A 61 -10.82 43.53 -2.44
CA LEU A 61 -10.01 42.44 -1.89
C LEU A 61 -9.63 42.68 -0.42
N LEU A 62 -9.22 43.90 -0.08
CA LEU A 62 -8.74 44.26 1.25
C LEU A 62 -9.88 44.43 2.27
N HIS A 63 -11.06 44.91 1.85
CA HIS A 63 -12.22 45.09 2.73
C HIS A 63 -12.95 43.78 3.07
N GLY A 64 -12.85 42.74 2.23
CA GLY A 64 -13.53 41.45 2.45
C GLY A 64 -13.10 40.68 3.70
N GLY A 65 -12.10 41.15 4.45
CA GLY A 65 -11.72 40.62 5.76
C GLY A 65 -12.25 41.50 6.89
N GLY A 66 -13.56 41.44 7.16
CA GLY A 66 -14.23 42.02 8.33
C GLY A 66 -13.50 43.13 9.10
N GLY A 67 -13.43 44.36 8.57
CA GLY A 67 -13.04 45.52 9.37
C GLY A 67 -12.47 46.73 8.65
N ALA A 68 -13.31 47.51 7.98
CA ALA A 68 -13.19 48.98 8.03
C ALA A 68 -14.32 49.58 8.89
N GLU A 69 -15.51 48.98 8.88
CA GLU A 69 -16.66 49.43 9.67
C GLU A 69 -16.93 48.60 10.94
N GLY A 70 -16.26 47.46 11.11
CA GLY A 70 -16.52 46.50 12.18
C GLY A 70 -15.34 46.20 13.09
N GLY A 71 -14.66 47.20 13.66
CA GLY A 71 -13.70 47.04 14.77
C GLY A 71 -12.52 46.08 14.60
N GLY A 72 -12.32 45.50 13.41
CA GLY A 72 -11.25 44.56 13.09
C GLY A 72 -9.88 45.23 13.09
N LYS A 73 -8.84 44.47 13.42
CA LYS A 73 -7.45 44.93 13.35
C LYS A 73 -7.08 45.18 11.89
N ALA A 74 -6.57 46.37 11.56
CA ALA A 74 -6.12 46.70 10.20
C ALA A 74 -5.13 45.64 9.65
N PRO A 75 -5.24 45.23 8.38
CA PRO A 75 -4.43 44.15 7.82
C PRO A 75 -2.95 44.54 7.73
N GLU A 76 -2.04 43.59 8.01
CA GLU A 76 -0.62 43.70 7.67
C GLU A 76 -0.43 43.31 6.20
N ILE A 77 0.05 44.26 5.40
CA ILE A 77 0.22 44.12 3.95
C ILE A 77 1.72 44.08 3.61
N LEU A 78 2.13 43.08 2.83
CA LEU A 78 3.47 42.99 2.23
C LEU A 78 3.41 43.33 0.74
N VAL A 79 4.33 44.16 0.27
CA VAL A 79 4.52 44.47 -1.15
C VAL A 79 5.96 44.09 -1.53
N PRO A 80 6.20 42.87 -2.02
CA PRO A 80 7.50 42.42 -2.48
C PRO A 80 7.81 42.90 -3.89
N GLY A 81 9.10 43.08 -4.19
CA GLY A 81 9.56 43.65 -5.46
C GLY A 81 8.91 45.01 -5.71
N CYS A 82 8.82 45.85 -4.68
CA CYS A 82 7.94 47.02 -4.72
C CYS A 82 8.33 48.06 -5.78
N GLY A 83 9.60 48.09 -6.19
CA GLY A 83 10.08 49.05 -7.18
C GLY A 83 9.76 50.51 -6.81
N SER A 84 9.65 51.38 -7.81
CA SER A 84 9.29 52.79 -7.63
C SER A 84 7.79 53.08 -7.75
N SER A 85 6.96 52.03 -7.75
CA SER A 85 5.50 52.12 -7.95
C SER A 85 4.83 53.01 -6.89
N VAL A 86 3.78 53.71 -7.31
CA VAL A 86 2.95 54.51 -6.39
C VAL A 86 1.91 53.67 -5.65
N LEU A 87 1.81 52.36 -5.91
CA LEU A 87 0.81 51.49 -5.32
C LEU A 87 0.73 51.62 -3.79
N SER A 88 1.87 51.49 -3.11
CA SER A 88 1.93 51.46 -1.64
C SER A 88 1.58 52.80 -1.01
N GLU A 89 1.94 53.91 -1.64
CA GLU A 89 1.55 55.22 -1.14
C GLU A 89 0.06 55.48 -1.31
N ARG A 90 -0.53 55.04 -2.42
CA ARG A 90 -1.95 55.20 -2.67
C ARG A 90 -2.80 54.31 -1.76
N LEU A 91 -2.34 53.09 -1.46
CA LEU A 91 -2.94 52.23 -0.44
C LEU A 91 -2.89 52.87 0.95
N TYR A 92 -1.75 53.46 1.30
CA TYR A 92 -1.59 54.19 2.56
C TYR A 92 -2.58 55.35 2.67
N ASP A 93 -2.67 56.17 1.63
CA ASP A 93 -3.57 57.32 1.56
C ASP A 93 -5.05 56.90 1.53
N ALA A 94 -5.35 55.67 1.05
CA ALA A 94 -6.68 55.06 1.12
C ALA A 94 -7.02 54.46 2.50
N GLY A 95 -6.12 54.52 3.48
CA GLY A 95 -6.34 54.10 4.87
C GLY A 95 -5.62 52.81 5.29
N PHE A 96 -4.97 52.10 4.38
CA PHE A 96 -4.21 50.89 4.69
C PHE A 96 -2.79 51.26 5.10
N ARG A 97 -2.60 51.61 6.38
CA ARG A 97 -1.34 52.21 6.84
C ARG A 97 -0.24 51.21 7.17
N ARG A 98 -0.58 49.95 7.43
CA ARG A 98 0.36 48.88 7.81
C ARG A 98 0.91 48.16 6.57
N VAL A 99 1.63 48.91 5.74
CA VAL A 99 2.24 48.42 4.50
C VAL A 99 3.74 48.27 4.69
N THR A 100 4.25 47.07 4.42
CA THR A 100 5.68 46.76 4.41
C THR A 100 6.12 46.51 2.98
N ASN A 101 7.03 47.34 2.49
CA ASN A 101 7.61 47.25 1.16
C ASN A 101 8.99 46.59 1.24
N VAL A 102 9.24 45.62 0.36
CA VAL A 102 10.55 44.98 0.26
C VAL A 102 11.05 44.97 -1.19
N ASP A 103 12.33 45.24 -1.34
CA ASP A 103 13.04 45.20 -2.63
C ASP A 103 14.53 44.93 -2.35
N PHE A 104 15.22 44.24 -3.25
CA PHE A 104 16.65 43.98 -3.08
C PHE A 104 17.55 45.19 -3.42
N SER A 105 17.00 46.23 -4.06
CA SER A 105 17.74 47.42 -4.49
C SER A 105 17.85 48.39 -3.33
N ARG A 106 19.09 48.58 -2.87
CA ARG A 106 19.37 49.53 -1.79
C ARG A 106 19.16 50.97 -2.25
N VAL A 107 19.45 51.26 -3.53
CA VAL A 107 19.28 52.59 -4.13
C VAL A 107 17.81 52.97 -4.12
N LEU A 108 16.95 52.06 -4.60
CA LEU A 108 15.50 52.25 -4.61
C LEU A 108 14.97 52.46 -3.19
N VAL A 109 15.21 51.51 -2.28
CA VAL A 109 14.65 51.56 -0.92
C VAL A 109 15.05 52.84 -0.19
N ALA A 110 16.28 53.31 -0.38
CA ALA A 110 16.74 54.58 0.19
C ALA A 110 16.00 55.80 -0.39
N ASP A 111 15.73 55.81 -1.69
CA ASP A 111 14.92 56.86 -2.33
C ASP A 111 13.48 56.84 -1.81
N MET A 112 12.83 55.67 -1.85
CA MET A 112 11.45 55.50 -1.37
C MET A 112 11.29 55.95 0.10
N LEU A 113 12.22 55.55 0.96
CA LEU A 113 12.20 55.95 2.36
C LEU A 113 12.30 57.47 2.51
N ARG A 114 13.21 58.13 1.78
CA ARG A 114 13.33 59.60 1.81
C ARG A 114 12.06 60.30 1.33
N ARG A 115 11.43 59.79 0.25
CA ARG A 115 10.20 60.37 -0.33
C ARG A 115 9.01 60.28 0.63
N HIS A 116 8.93 59.22 1.44
CA HIS A 116 7.71 58.92 2.20
C HIS A 116 7.85 59.06 3.73
N ALA A 117 9.06 59.15 4.29
CA ALA A 117 9.29 59.14 5.74
C ALA A 117 8.46 60.20 6.51
N ARG A 118 8.27 61.39 5.94
CA ARG A 118 7.49 62.47 6.59
C ARG A 118 5.98 62.36 6.32
N ALA A 119 5.59 62.04 5.10
CA ALA A 119 4.18 62.04 4.69
C ALA A 119 3.44 60.78 5.14
N ARG A 120 4.14 59.63 5.22
CA ARG A 120 3.56 58.30 5.45
C ARG A 120 4.42 57.49 6.43
N PRO A 121 4.55 57.96 7.68
CA PRO A 121 5.55 57.45 8.63
C PRO A 121 5.32 56.00 9.09
N GLU A 122 4.10 55.47 8.95
CA GLU A 122 3.81 54.07 9.35
C GLU A 122 4.17 53.06 8.24
N MET A 123 4.43 53.52 7.02
CA MET A 123 4.84 52.67 5.92
C MET A 123 6.31 52.25 6.09
N ARG A 124 6.56 50.94 5.97
CA ARG A 124 7.88 50.34 6.20
C ARG A 124 8.55 50.04 4.86
N TRP A 125 9.87 50.22 4.82
CA TRP A 125 10.72 49.96 3.65
C TRP A 125 11.93 49.15 4.10
N ARG A 126 12.19 48.01 3.46
CA ARG A 126 13.31 47.12 3.82
C ARG A 126 14.04 46.63 2.58
N VAL A 127 15.37 46.66 2.63
CA VAL A 127 16.19 45.98 1.63
C VAL A 127 16.15 44.48 1.93
N MET A 128 15.58 43.68 1.04
CA MET A 128 15.40 42.25 1.22
C MET A 128 15.13 41.55 -0.10
N ASP A 129 15.68 40.35 -0.28
CA ASP A 129 15.36 39.47 -1.40
C ASP A 129 14.02 38.77 -1.14
N MET A 130 13.07 38.88 -2.08
CA MET A 130 11.76 38.25 -1.93
C MET A 130 11.79 36.71 -2.07
N THR A 131 12.89 36.14 -2.55
CA THR A 131 13.13 34.68 -2.59
C THR A 131 13.71 34.11 -1.28
N ASP A 132 14.06 34.97 -0.32
CA ASP A 132 14.60 34.64 1.00
C ASP A 132 14.20 35.71 2.04
N MET A 133 12.93 35.71 2.46
CA MET A 133 12.37 36.75 3.31
C MET A 133 12.68 36.50 4.80
N GLN A 134 13.15 37.54 5.49
CA GLN A 134 13.51 37.46 6.91
C GLN A 134 12.31 37.77 7.84
N PHE A 135 11.10 37.36 7.45
CA PHE A 135 9.89 37.48 8.26
C PHE A 135 9.56 36.14 8.93
N THR A 136 8.84 36.18 10.04
CA THR A 136 8.30 34.97 10.67
C THR A 136 7.09 34.43 9.88
N ASP A 137 6.85 33.14 9.98
CA ASP A 137 5.70 32.47 9.39
C ASP A 137 4.38 33.12 9.84
N GLY A 138 3.40 33.23 8.94
CA GLY A 138 2.08 33.79 9.25
C GLY A 138 2.12 35.23 9.79
N SER A 139 3.05 36.07 9.31
CA SER A 139 3.17 37.47 9.72
C SER A 139 2.24 38.43 8.96
N PHE A 140 1.82 38.10 7.74
CA PHE A 140 1.03 38.99 6.87
C PHE A 140 -0.38 38.46 6.61
N ASP A 141 -1.33 39.39 6.51
CA ASP A 141 -2.72 39.12 6.12
C ASP A 141 -2.88 39.14 4.60
N VAL A 142 -2.13 40.03 3.93
CA VAL A 142 -2.18 40.20 2.47
C VAL A 142 -0.78 40.40 1.91
N ILE A 143 -0.49 39.77 0.77
CA ILE A 143 0.70 40.00 -0.03
C ILE A 143 0.23 40.51 -1.40
N LEU A 144 0.74 41.66 -1.83
CA LEU A 144 0.43 42.29 -3.12
C LEU A 144 1.67 42.27 -4.01
N ASP A 145 1.71 41.32 -4.93
CA ASP A 145 2.76 41.19 -5.93
C ASP A 145 2.36 41.97 -7.19
N LYS A 146 3.22 42.89 -7.64
CA LYS A 146 3.01 43.66 -8.86
C LYS A 146 4.17 43.44 -9.84
N GLY A 147 4.13 42.30 -10.53
CA GLY A 147 5.16 41.91 -11.47
C GLY A 147 6.44 41.35 -10.86
N GLY A 148 6.47 41.15 -9.54
CA GLY A 148 7.61 40.54 -8.87
C GLY A 148 7.80 39.10 -9.31
N LEU A 149 6.72 38.32 -9.41
CA LEU A 149 6.78 36.96 -9.94
C LEU A 149 7.22 36.95 -11.41
N ASP A 150 6.68 37.82 -12.25
CA ASP A 150 7.03 37.92 -13.67
C ASP A 150 8.54 38.19 -13.85
N ALA A 151 9.11 39.09 -13.04
CA ALA A 151 10.54 39.40 -13.05
C ALA A 151 11.44 38.22 -12.65
N LEU A 152 10.94 37.28 -11.83
CA LEU A 152 11.68 36.08 -11.43
C LEU A 152 11.49 34.88 -12.36
N MET A 153 10.60 35.01 -13.34
CA MET A 153 10.16 33.92 -14.21
C MET A 153 10.59 34.12 -15.66
N GLU A 154 11.65 34.90 -15.90
CA GLU A 154 12.18 35.05 -17.25
C GLU A 154 12.43 33.67 -17.90
N PRO A 155 12.06 33.47 -19.18
CA PRO A 155 12.18 32.17 -19.83
C PRO A 155 13.58 31.54 -19.75
N GLU A 156 14.64 32.37 -19.73
CA GLU A 156 16.04 31.94 -19.62
C GLU A 156 16.45 31.56 -18.18
N ALA A 157 15.80 32.15 -17.16
CA ALA A 157 16.05 31.86 -15.74
C ALA A 157 15.30 30.60 -15.25
N GLY A 158 14.26 30.20 -15.97
CA GLY A 158 13.39 29.06 -15.62
C GLY A 158 12.54 29.34 -14.37
N THR A 159 12.06 28.28 -13.71
CA THR A 159 11.06 28.42 -12.64
C THR A 159 11.64 28.47 -11.21
N LYS A 160 12.96 28.33 -11.07
CA LYS A 160 13.61 28.09 -9.77
C LYS A 160 13.42 29.24 -8.79
N LEU A 161 13.61 30.49 -9.24
CA LEU A 161 13.45 31.67 -8.40
C LEU A 161 11.98 31.95 -8.09
N GLY A 162 11.09 31.81 -9.08
CA GLY A 162 9.64 31.88 -8.86
C GLY A 162 9.17 30.88 -7.80
N MET A 163 9.62 29.63 -7.86
CA MET A 163 9.29 28.62 -6.84
C MET A 163 9.75 29.03 -5.43
N LYS A 164 10.97 29.55 -5.29
CA LYS A 164 11.46 30.07 -4.00
C LYS A 164 10.59 31.20 -3.46
N TYR A 165 10.27 32.17 -4.32
CA TYR A 165 9.41 33.29 -3.94
C TYR A 165 8.01 32.84 -3.53
N LEU A 166 7.38 31.95 -4.32
CA LEU A 166 6.05 31.43 -3.97
C LEU A 166 6.09 30.65 -2.65
N ASN A 167 7.16 29.91 -2.35
CA ASN A 167 7.31 29.26 -1.04
C ASN A 167 7.39 30.28 0.10
N GLU A 168 8.14 31.37 -0.08
CA GLU A 168 8.20 32.46 0.91
C GLU A 168 6.85 33.15 1.08
N ALA A 169 6.14 33.44 -0.01
CA ALA A 169 4.80 34.01 0.03
C ALA A 169 3.83 33.08 0.79
N LYS A 170 3.86 31.76 0.50
CA LYS A 170 3.07 30.76 1.22
C LYS A 170 3.41 30.74 2.71
N ARG A 171 4.69 30.86 3.08
CA ARG A 171 5.19 30.79 4.46
C ARG A 171 4.78 32.00 5.30
N VAL A 172 5.01 33.21 4.80
CA VAL A 172 4.76 34.45 5.57
C VAL A 172 3.27 34.83 5.64
N LEU A 173 2.42 34.23 4.80
CA LEU A 173 0.99 34.47 4.80
C LEU A 173 0.25 33.68 5.90
N LYS A 174 -0.64 34.36 6.62
CA LYS A 174 -1.53 33.74 7.62
C LYS A 174 -2.54 32.80 6.98
N SER A 175 -3.10 31.87 7.77
CA SER A 175 -4.31 31.14 7.36
C SER A 175 -5.46 32.12 7.09
N GLY A 176 -6.18 31.93 5.99
CA GLY A 176 -7.17 32.88 5.47
C GLY A 176 -6.57 34.13 4.82
N GLY A 177 -5.24 34.28 4.82
CA GLY A 177 -4.56 35.39 4.16
C GLY A 177 -4.63 35.29 2.64
N LYS A 178 -4.40 36.41 1.96
CA LYS A 178 -4.57 36.57 0.51
C LYS A 178 -3.24 36.92 -0.16
N PHE A 179 -2.87 36.18 -1.20
CA PHE A 179 -1.81 36.57 -2.13
C PHE A 179 -2.46 37.06 -3.42
N ALA A 180 -2.26 38.33 -3.76
CA ALA A 180 -2.74 38.91 -5.02
C ALA A 180 -1.55 39.18 -5.94
N CYS A 181 -1.50 38.48 -7.06
CA CYS A 181 -0.47 38.60 -8.07
C CYS A 181 -1.03 39.35 -9.28
N LEU A 182 -0.51 40.56 -9.50
CA LEU A 182 -0.73 41.36 -10.70
C LEU A 182 0.34 40.98 -11.71
N THR A 183 -0.08 40.32 -12.79
CA THR A 183 0.80 39.66 -13.76
C THR A 183 0.28 39.89 -15.18
N LEU A 184 1.15 39.73 -16.17
CA LEU A 184 0.75 39.59 -17.57
C LEU A 184 0.25 38.16 -17.89
N ALA A 185 0.28 37.24 -16.93
CA ALA A 185 -0.21 35.87 -17.05
C ALA A 185 0.36 35.13 -18.27
N GLU A 186 1.66 35.31 -18.53
CA GLU A 186 2.36 34.50 -19.53
C GLU A 186 2.23 33.01 -19.18
N SER A 187 2.18 32.16 -20.20
CA SER A 187 1.81 30.74 -20.03
C SER A 187 2.65 29.99 -18.99
N HIS A 188 3.95 30.30 -18.90
CA HIS A 188 4.87 29.68 -17.94
C HIS A 188 4.68 30.22 -16.50
N VAL A 189 4.37 31.51 -16.33
CA VAL A 189 4.01 32.10 -15.03
C VAL A 189 2.71 31.51 -14.54
N LEU A 190 1.69 31.49 -15.41
CA LEU A 190 0.38 30.95 -15.08
C LEU A 190 0.48 29.46 -14.73
N ALA A 191 1.19 28.66 -15.52
CA ALA A 191 1.41 27.23 -15.22
C ALA A 191 2.02 27.00 -13.84
N LEU A 192 2.98 27.85 -13.42
CA LEU A 192 3.55 27.77 -12.06
C LEU A 192 2.50 28.13 -11.00
N LEU A 193 1.78 29.24 -11.15
CA LEU A 193 0.74 29.64 -10.19
C LEU A 193 -0.35 28.57 -10.03
N LEU A 194 -0.86 28.04 -11.16
CA LEU A 194 -1.94 27.06 -11.18
C LEU A 194 -1.55 25.78 -10.45
N SER A 195 -0.34 25.27 -10.70
CA SER A 195 0.17 24.05 -10.08
C SER A 195 0.55 24.25 -8.61
N GLU A 196 1.28 25.32 -8.27
CA GLU A 196 1.75 25.58 -6.91
C GLU A 196 0.64 25.87 -5.91
N PHE A 197 -0.49 26.41 -6.38
CA PHE A 197 -1.65 26.74 -5.55
C PHE A 197 -2.84 25.82 -5.85
N ARG A 198 -2.58 24.57 -6.26
CA ARG A 198 -3.63 23.57 -6.51
C ARG A 198 -4.34 23.11 -5.25
N PHE A 199 -3.58 22.75 -4.22
CA PHE A 199 -4.11 22.12 -3.01
C PHE A 199 -4.05 23.06 -1.80
N GLY A 200 -5.21 23.28 -1.19
CA GLY A 200 -5.39 24.12 -0.01
C GLY A 200 -5.46 25.61 -0.29
N TRP A 201 -5.79 26.01 -1.53
CA TRP A 201 -5.91 27.41 -1.92
C TRP A 201 -7.15 27.64 -2.78
N ASP A 202 -7.95 28.62 -2.36
CA ASP A 202 -9.02 29.15 -3.21
C ASP A 202 -8.41 30.14 -4.19
N MET A 203 -8.65 29.94 -5.47
CA MET A 203 -8.06 30.77 -6.51
C MET A 203 -9.16 31.48 -7.29
N SER A 204 -8.96 32.76 -7.53
CA SER A 204 -9.77 33.55 -8.45
C SER A 204 -8.90 34.37 -9.38
N ILE A 205 -9.40 34.67 -10.57
CA ILE A 205 -8.70 35.47 -11.56
C ILE A 205 -9.65 36.42 -12.26
N GLN A 206 -9.19 37.65 -12.45
CA GLN A 206 -9.91 38.68 -13.19
C GLN A 206 -8.95 39.53 -14.02
N ALA A 207 -9.45 40.08 -15.13
CA ALA A 207 -8.73 41.09 -15.90
C ALA A 207 -8.94 42.46 -15.24
N ILE A 208 -7.88 43.26 -15.18
CA ILE A 208 -7.96 44.64 -14.70
C ILE A 208 -8.36 45.54 -15.86
N GLY A 209 -9.33 46.44 -15.64
CA GLY A 209 -9.72 47.42 -16.64
C GLY A 209 -8.52 48.24 -17.11
N ASN A 210 -8.60 48.80 -18.31
CA ASN A 210 -7.55 49.65 -18.85
C ASN A 210 -8.13 50.99 -19.32
N GLU A 211 -8.84 51.68 -18.42
CA GLU A 211 -9.46 52.97 -18.73
C GLU A 211 -8.42 54.10 -18.78
N SER A 212 -7.31 53.95 -18.04
CA SER A 212 -6.31 55.00 -17.87
C SER A 212 -5.06 54.86 -18.77
N SER A 213 -4.65 53.63 -19.13
CA SER A 213 -3.33 53.39 -19.77
C SER A 213 -3.42 52.88 -21.22
N LYS A 214 -2.49 53.31 -22.09
CA LYS A 214 -2.33 52.77 -23.47
C LYS A 214 -1.42 51.54 -23.51
N SER A 215 -1.50 50.65 -22.52
CA SER A 215 -0.69 49.42 -22.52
C SER A 215 -1.09 48.46 -23.66
N ALA A 216 -0.09 47.82 -24.29
CA ALA A 216 -0.29 46.78 -25.29
C ALA A 216 -0.69 45.41 -24.69
N PHE A 217 -0.60 45.26 -23.36
CA PHE A 217 -0.85 44.01 -22.65
C PHE A 217 -1.92 44.17 -21.56
N GLN A 218 -2.67 43.11 -21.36
CA GLN A 218 -3.69 42.99 -20.32
C GLN A 218 -3.03 42.61 -19.00
N THR A 219 -3.26 43.41 -17.97
CA THR A 219 -2.92 43.03 -16.59
C THR A 219 -4.04 42.14 -16.05
N PHE A 220 -3.66 41.02 -15.44
CA PHE A 220 -4.57 40.14 -14.70
C PHE A 220 -4.24 40.20 -13.21
N MET A 221 -5.27 40.05 -12.39
CA MET A 221 -5.11 39.87 -10.95
C MET A 221 -5.53 38.45 -10.60
N VAL A 222 -4.55 37.65 -10.20
CA VAL A 222 -4.75 36.30 -9.67
C VAL A 222 -4.71 36.39 -8.16
N VAL A 223 -5.77 35.95 -7.49
CA VAL A 223 -5.90 35.97 -6.04
C VAL A 223 -5.96 34.56 -5.51
N MET A 224 -5.05 34.23 -4.59
CA MET A 224 -4.98 32.94 -3.91
C MET A 224 -5.21 33.15 -2.42
N VAL A 225 -6.21 32.48 -1.87
CA VAL A 225 -6.57 32.55 -0.45
C VAL A 225 -6.08 31.29 0.25
N LYS A 226 -5.31 31.45 1.33
CA LYS A 226 -4.72 30.33 2.08
C LYS A 226 -5.80 29.59 2.85
N GLY A 227 -6.17 28.40 2.38
CA GLY A 227 -7.19 27.54 2.95
C GLY A 227 -6.60 26.38 3.77
N LYS A 228 -7.33 25.26 3.78
CA LYS A 228 -6.93 24.02 4.45
C LYS A 228 -6.26 23.08 3.43
N MET A 229 -5.09 22.53 3.76
CA MET A 229 -4.43 21.51 2.93
C MET A 229 -5.34 20.30 2.70
N GLY A 230 -5.15 19.62 1.57
CA GLY A 230 -5.96 18.47 1.14
C GLY A 230 -7.29 18.83 0.47
N VAL A 231 -7.64 20.12 0.42
CA VAL A 231 -8.85 20.60 -0.25
C VAL A 231 -8.49 21.18 -1.61
N VAL A 232 -9.30 20.90 -2.63
CA VAL A 232 -9.17 21.46 -3.98
C VAL A 232 -10.52 22.01 -4.42
N HIS A 233 -10.52 23.22 -4.95
CA HIS A 233 -11.70 23.87 -5.51
C HIS A 233 -11.40 24.33 -6.94
N PRO A 234 -12.41 24.37 -7.83
CA PRO A 234 -12.28 25.02 -9.12
C PRO A 234 -11.86 26.49 -8.98
N ILE A 235 -11.06 26.96 -9.92
CA ILE A 235 -10.64 28.36 -10.02
C ILE A 235 -11.85 29.19 -10.45
N GLN A 236 -12.14 30.24 -9.68
CA GLN A 236 -13.19 31.21 -9.99
C GLN A 236 -12.69 32.22 -11.03
N SER A 237 -13.07 32.02 -12.28
CA SER A 237 -12.75 32.95 -13.36
C SER A 237 -13.85 33.99 -13.53
N LEU A 238 -13.49 35.27 -13.46
CA LEU A 238 -14.32 36.41 -13.91
C LEU A 238 -14.03 36.79 -15.37
N LEU A 239 -13.30 35.94 -16.10
CA LEU A 239 -12.99 36.11 -17.52
C LEU A 239 -14.06 35.39 -18.35
N ASP A 240 -14.69 36.12 -19.26
CA ASP A 240 -15.60 35.59 -20.27
C ASP A 240 -15.02 35.89 -21.67
N GLN A 241 -15.15 34.94 -22.60
CA GLN A 241 -14.80 35.13 -24.02
C GLN A 241 -15.56 36.32 -24.66
N SER A 242 -16.72 36.71 -24.11
CA SER A 242 -17.46 37.89 -24.53
C SER A 242 -16.91 39.22 -23.99
N GLY A 243 -15.93 39.18 -23.08
CA GLY A 243 -15.33 40.34 -22.42
C GLY A 243 -14.51 41.23 -23.35
N LYS A 244 -14.44 42.53 -23.02
CA LYS A 244 -13.58 43.49 -23.73
C LYS A 244 -12.20 43.53 -23.08
N PHE A 245 -11.25 42.79 -23.63
CA PHE A 245 -9.85 42.81 -23.19
C PHE A 245 -8.99 43.66 -24.12
N CYS A 246 -7.95 44.31 -23.60
CA CYS A 246 -7.01 45.05 -24.44
C CYS A 246 -6.19 44.12 -25.37
N ASN A 247 -6.01 42.86 -24.97
CA ASN A 247 -5.36 41.82 -25.77
C ASN A 247 -6.18 40.52 -25.73
N MET A 248 -7.04 40.32 -26.74
CA MET A 248 -7.92 39.15 -26.84
C MET A 248 -7.16 37.83 -26.93
N LYS A 249 -6.00 37.80 -27.60
CA LYS A 249 -5.20 36.58 -27.72
C LYS A 249 -4.70 36.14 -26.35
N GLN A 250 -4.10 37.07 -25.60
CA GLN A 250 -3.63 36.84 -24.24
C GLN A 250 -4.77 36.37 -23.33
N ALA A 251 -5.94 37.02 -23.38
CA ALA A 251 -7.11 36.62 -22.59
C ALA A 251 -7.60 35.21 -22.93
N ASN A 252 -7.66 34.84 -24.21
CA ASN A 252 -8.05 33.49 -24.63
C ASN A 252 -7.06 32.42 -24.17
N ASP A 253 -5.75 32.70 -24.25
CA ASP A 253 -4.69 31.79 -23.77
C ASP A 253 -4.82 31.53 -22.25
N VAL A 254 -5.16 32.58 -21.48
CA VAL A 254 -5.45 32.48 -20.04
C VAL A 254 -6.70 31.64 -19.80
N ILE A 255 -7.83 31.96 -20.45
CA ILE A 255 -9.10 31.23 -20.31
C ILE A 255 -8.90 29.73 -20.57
N HIS A 256 -8.23 29.38 -21.66
CA HIS A 256 -7.97 27.98 -22.01
C HIS A 256 -7.09 27.26 -20.96
N SER A 257 -6.09 27.95 -20.41
CA SER A 257 -5.24 27.40 -19.35
C SER A 257 -6.03 27.13 -18.07
N LEU A 258 -6.99 27.99 -17.73
CA LEU A 258 -7.88 27.82 -16.57
C LEU A 258 -8.85 26.65 -16.74
N GLU A 259 -9.46 26.51 -17.93
CA GLU A 259 -10.35 25.38 -18.24
C GLU A 259 -9.62 24.04 -18.10
N LYS A 260 -8.39 23.97 -18.62
CA LYS A 260 -7.53 22.79 -18.51
C LYS A 260 -7.21 22.46 -17.04
N GLU A 261 -6.83 23.45 -16.25
CA GLU A 261 -6.53 23.23 -14.82
C GLU A 261 -7.79 22.89 -14.01
N ASN A 262 -8.96 23.47 -14.31
CA ASN A 262 -10.20 23.12 -13.64
C ASN A 262 -10.61 21.67 -13.92
N THR A 263 -10.39 21.17 -15.14
CA THR A 263 -10.55 19.74 -15.46
C THR A 263 -9.65 18.86 -14.58
N ILE A 264 -8.39 19.28 -14.36
CA ILE A 264 -7.46 18.58 -13.45
C ILE A 264 -7.97 18.65 -12.00
N ARG A 265 -8.40 19.81 -11.53
CA ARG A 265 -8.92 20.02 -10.16
C ARG A 265 -10.17 19.18 -9.88
N GLU A 266 -11.10 19.11 -10.82
CA GLU A 266 -12.31 18.28 -10.72
C GLU A 266 -11.97 16.79 -10.63
N SER A 267 -10.93 16.34 -11.33
CA SER A 267 -10.49 14.95 -11.24
C SER A 267 -10.15 14.58 -9.78
N TYR A 268 -9.48 15.46 -9.03
CA TYR A 268 -9.15 15.27 -7.61
C TYR A 268 -10.34 15.26 -6.66
N SER A 269 -11.46 15.91 -7.03
CA SER A 269 -12.68 15.91 -6.22
C SER A 269 -13.57 14.69 -6.45
N SER A 270 -13.35 13.92 -7.52
CA SER A 270 -14.26 12.85 -7.98
C SER A 270 -14.30 11.58 -7.11
N GLY A 271 -13.50 11.50 -6.03
CA GLY A 271 -13.48 10.34 -5.12
C GLY A 271 -12.88 9.05 -5.72
N VAL A 272 -12.37 9.10 -6.95
CA VAL A 272 -11.65 8.00 -7.60
C VAL A 272 -10.29 7.79 -6.90
N ASP A 273 -9.81 6.54 -6.86
CA ASP A 273 -8.45 6.18 -6.44
C ASP A 273 -7.42 6.77 -7.44
N ILE A 274 -7.17 8.07 -7.33
CA ILE A 274 -6.21 8.78 -8.16
C ILE A 274 -4.82 8.45 -7.67
N THR A 275 -3.96 8.05 -8.60
CA THR A 275 -2.55 7.88 -8.29
C THR A 275 -1.88 9.25 -8.33
N LEU A 276 -1.53 9.76 -7.15
CA LEU A 276 -0.89 11.07 -7.00
C LEU A 276 0.60 11.01 -7.37
N SER A 277 1.19 12.15 -7.75
CA SER A 277 2.66 12.26 -7.81
C SER A 277 3.24 12.63 -6.45
N LEU A 278 4.53 12.35 -6.22
CA LEU A 278 5.26 12.86 -5.05
C LEU A 278 5.13 14.39 -4.91
N ARG A 279 5.10 15.12 -6.04
CA ARG A 279 4.91 16.57 -6.03
C ARG A 279 3.52 16.98 -5.54
N ASP A 280 2.46 16.29 -5.95
CA ASP A 280 1.11 16.56 -5.44
C ASP A 280 1.03 16.35 -3.93
N LEU A 281 1.70 15.32 -3.42
CA LEU A 281 1.82 15.06 -1.98
C LEU A 281 2.53 16.22 -1.26
N GLN A 282 3.69 16.67 -1.78
CA GLN A 282 4.44 17.81 -1.23
C GLN A 282 3.63 19.12 -1.27
N LEU A 283 2.81 19.30 -2.31
CA LEU A 283 1.91 20.45 -2.43
C LEU A 283 0.67 20.35 -1.52
N GLY A 284 0.49 19.23 -0.83
CA GLY A 284 -0.55 19.06 0.18
C GLY A 284 -1.83 18.43 -0.32
N ALA A 285 -1.81 17.66 -1.42
CA ALA A 285 -2.99 16.93 -1.93
C ALA A 285 -3.65 16.02 -0.89
N VAL A 286 -2.89 15.61 0.13
CA VAL A 286 -3.34 14.67 1.17
C VAL A 286 -3.28 15.28 2.57
N GLY A 287 -3.25 16.61 2.65
CA GLY A 287 -3.00 17.35 3.88
C GLY A 287 -1.51 17.48 4.19
N ASP A 288 -1.19 17.98 5.38
CA ASP A 288 0.20 18.12 5.83
C ASP A 288 0.85 16.76 6.04
N LEU A 289 1.94 16.50 5.34
CA LEU A 289 2.74 15.28 5.51
C LEU A 289 3.50 15.30 6.84
N LYS A 290 3.79 16.47 7.43
CA LYS A 290 4.46 16.55 8.74
C LYS A 290 3.57 16.11 9.90
N VAL A 291 2.27 15.94 9.66
CA VAL A 291 1.31 15.48 10.66
C VAL A 291 0.85 14.06 10.35
N ILE A 292 0.76 13.22 11.38
CA ILE A 292 0.11 11.91 11.31
C ILE A 292 -1.40 12.10 11.48
N ILE A 293 -2.17 11.69 10.48
CA ILE A 293 -3.64 11.74 10.49
C ILE A 293 -4.18 10.31 10.59
N PRO A 294 -4.81 9.91 11.71
CA PRO A 294 -5.28 8.54 11.90
C PRO A 294 -6.17 8.06 10.75
N GLY A 295 -5.82 6.91 10.17
CA GLY A 295 -6.57 6.29 9.08
C GLY A 295 -6.34 6.92 7.70
N ARG A 296 -5.41 7.88 7.55
CA ARG A 296 -5.03 8.39 6.23
C ARG A 296 -4.42 7.26 5.41
N ARG A 297 -5.04 6.98 4.26
CA ARG A 297 -4.56 6.04 3.24
C ARG A 297 -4.57 6.70 1.87
N ARG A 298 -3.40 6.76 1.21
CA ARG A 298 -3.25 7.43 -0.09
C ARG A 298 -2.27 6.72 -1.00
N MET A 299 -2.69 6.47 -2.23
CA MET A 299 -1.88 5.84 -3.26
C MET A 299 -1.20 6.89 -4.14
N PHE A 300 0.05 6.64 -4.50
CA PHE A 300 0.86 7.60 -5.25
C PHE A 300 2.04 6.92 -5.95
N ILE A 301 2.70 7.65 -6.84
CA ILE A 301 3.97 7.26 -7.46
C ILE A 301 5.12 7.98 -6.76
N LEU A 302 6.10 7.20 -6.31
CA LEU A 302 7.41 7.66 -5.88
C LEU A 302 8.37 7.66 -7.05
N GLY A 303 9.16 8.73 -7.16
CA GLY A 303 10.19 8.87 -8.20
C GLY A 303 9.66 9.47 -9.50
N ASP A 304 10.56 10.15 -10.21
CA ASP A 304 10.33 10.77 -11.50
C ASP A 304 11.57 10.64 -12.41
N GLN A 305 11.45 11.11 -13.65
CA GLN A 305 12.58 11.13 -14.57
C GLN A 305 13.62 12.17 -14.14
N GLY A 306 14.79 11.72 -13.74
CA GLY A 306 15.95 12.55 -13.42
C GLY A 306 16.31 12.59 -11.95
N ASN A 307 15.36 12.43 -11.02
CA ASN A 307 15.64 12.41 -9.58
C ASN A 307 15.74 11.01 -8.98
N SER A 308 15.25 9.98 -9.68
CA SER A 308 15.26 8.59 -9.23
C SER A 308 15.60 7.62 -10.36
N LEU A 309 16.19 6.48 -10.00
CA LEU A 309 16.48 5.38 -10.92
C LEU A 309 15.20 4.68 -11.40
N TYR A 310 14.20 4.56 -10.52
CA TYR A 310 12.93 3.91 -10.82
C TYR A 310 11.71 4.72 -10.36
N CYS A 311 10.55 4.42 -10.95
CA CYS A 311 9.26 4.90 -10.46
C CYS A 311 8.53 3.76 -9.75
N TYR A 312 8.11 4.00 -8.51
CA TYR A 312 7.50 3.00 -7.65
C TYR A 312 6.04 3.34 -7.37
N LYS A 313 5.17 2.32 -7.43
CA LYS A 313 3.82 2.47 -6.88
C LYS A 313 3.89 2.35 -5.36
N ALA A 314 3.29 3.29 -4.65
CA ALA A 314 3.32 3.31 -3.19
C ALA A 314 1.96 3.66 -2.57
N VAL A 315 1.80 3.27 -1.31
CA VAL A 315 0.66 3.63 -0.46
C VAL A 315 1.19 4.17 0.86
N LEU A 316 0.75 5.38 1.23
CA LEU A 316 1.04 6.01 2.51
C LEU A 316 -0.11 5.69 3.46
N LEU A 317 0.23 5.11 4.61
CA LEU A 317 -0.71 4.65 5.63
C LEU A 317 -0.32 5.27 6.97
N ASP A 318 -1.18 6.13 7.52
CA ASP A 318 -1.06 6.61 8.91
C ASP A 318 -1.92 5.71 9.82
N ALA A 319 -1.32 5.18 10.88
CA ALA A 319 -1.97 4.21 11.77
C ALA A 319 -3.34 4.69 12.28
N ARG A 320 -4.35 3.80 12.23
CA ARG A 320 -5.73 4.10 12.67
C ARG A 320 -5.82 4.34 14.18
N LYS A 321 -4.98 3.65 14.96
CA LYS A 321 -4.91 3.75 16.43
C LYS A 321 -3.58 4.37 16.82
N ARG A 322 -3.58 5.28 17.80
CA ARG A 322 -2.36 5.65 18.52
C ARG A 322 -2.09 4.57 19.56
N THR A 323 -1.29 3.57 19.24
CA THR A 323 -0.72 2.68 20.26
C THR A 323 0.21 3.49 21.16
N GLU A 324 0.27 3.19 22.46
CA GLU A 324 1.10 3.96 23.42
C GLU A 324 2.61 3.88 23.11
N THR A 325 3.07 2.86 22.37
CA THR A 325 4.44 2.77 21.88
C THR A 325 4.48 2.23 20.44
N PHE A 326 4.55 3.14 19.47
CA PHE A 326 5.01 2.75 18.12
C PHE A 326 6.49 2.37 18.19
N VAL A 327 6.88 1.30 17.49
CA VAL A 327 8.30 0.93 17.35
C VAL A 327 8.99 1.85 16.33
N TYR A 328 8.26 2.24 15.29
CA TYR A 328 8.77 3.12 14.24
C TYR A 328 7.86 4.33 14.05
N HIS A 329 8.44 5.52 14.04
CA HIS A 329 7.69 6.74 13.73
C HIS A 329 7.30 6.82 12.24
N CYS A 330 8.19 6.36 11.37
CA CYS A 330 7.96 6.18 9.95
C CYS A 330 8.74 4.94 9.49
N GLY A 331 8.17 4.10 8.62
CA GLY A 331 8.85 2.93 8.06
C GLY A 331 8.46 2.69 6.61
N VAL A 332 9.37 2.09 5.84
CA VAL A 332 9.10 1.65 4.46
C VAL A 332 8.91 0.14 4.44
N PHE A 333 7.84 -0.33 3.79
CA PHE A 333 7.57 -1.75 3.61
C PHE A 333 7.61 -2.10 2.12
N ILE A 334 8.66 -2.79 1.68
CA ILE A 334 8.84 -3.17 0.28
C ILE A 334 8.10 -4.49 0.02
N VAL A 335 7.18 -4.46 -0.94
CA VAL A 335 6.41 -5.60 -1.41
C VAL A 335 6.98 -6.06 -2.76
N PRO A 336 7.61 -7.24 -2.84
CA PRO A 336 8.06 -7.82 -4.10
C PRO A 336 6.89 -8.08 -5.06
N LYS A 337 7.15 -8.00 -6.37
CA LYS A 337 6.14 -8.24 -7.42
C LYS A 337 5.36 -9.54 -7.22
N VAL A 338 6.08 -10.61 -6.87
CA VAL A 338 5.49 -11.95 -6.69
C VAL A 338 4.50 -12.01 -5.55
N ARG A 339 4.60 -11.12 -4.56
CA ARG A 339 3.70 -11.07 -3.40
C ARG A 339 2.66 -9.96 -3.49
N ALA A 340 2.81 -9.01 -4.41
CA ALA A 340 1.92 -7.85 -4.54
C ALA A 340 0.42 -8.19 -4.71
N HIS A 341 0.11 -9.43 -5.09
CA HIS A 341 -1.25 -9.94 -5.26
C HIS A 341 -1.83 -10.61 -4.00
N GLU A 342 -1.02 -10.87 -2.97
CA GLU A 342 -1.48 -11.44 -1.70
C GLU A 342 -2.43 -10.48 -0.99
N TRP A 343 -3.46 -11.03 -0.35
CA TRP A 343 -4.50 -10.24 0.32
C TRP A 343 -3.91 -9.20 1.28
N LEU A 344 -2.85 -9.56 2.01
CA LEU A 344 -2.15 -8.70 2.95
C LEU A 344 -1.62 -7.38 2.32
N PHE A 345 -1.31 -7.37 1.03
CA PHE A 345 -0.78 -6.19 0.34
C PHE A 345 -1.74 -5.62 -0.72
N ALA A 346 -2.59 -6.45 -1.31
CA ALA A 346 -3.50 -6.05 -2.37
C ALA A 346 -4.81 -5.43 -1.84
N SER A 347 -5.29 -5.88 -0.68
CA SER A 347 -6.52 -5.36 -0.06
C SER A 347 -6.22 -4.20 0.88
N GLU A 348 -7.20 -3.31 1.09
CA GLU A 348 -7.07 -2.25 2.08
C GLU A 348 -7.03 -2.84 3.51
N GLU A 349 -7.89 -3.80 3.80
CA GLU A 349 -7.97 -4.48 5.08
C GLU A 349 -6.63 -5.14 5.44
N GLY A 350 -6.03 -5.86 4.50
CA GLY A 350 -4.71 -6.47 4.66
C GLY A 350 -3.61 -5.45 4.89
N GLN A 351 -3.61 -4.33 4.16
CA GLN A 351 -2.62 -3.27 4.35
C GLN A 351 -2.66 -2.71 5.78
N TRP A 352 -3.84 -2.62 6.39
CA TRP A 352 -3.97 -2.21 7.79
C TRP A 352 -3.41 -3.24 8.76
N HIS A 353 -3.55 -4.54 8.48
CA HIS A 353 -2.88 -5.59 9.29
C HIS A 353 -1.36 -5.46 9.23
N VAL A 354 -0.78 -5.11 8.07
CA VAL A 354 0.66 -4.85 7.96
C VAL A 354 1.08 -3.66 8.83
N VAL A 355 0.31 -2.57 8.83
CA VAL A 355 0.59 -1.39 9.66
C VAL A 355 0.58 -1.74 11.14
N GLU A 356 -0.42 -2.50 11.59
CA GLU A 356 -0.54 -2.94 12.99
C GLU A 356 0.61 -3.89 13.38
N SER A 357 0.94 -4.86 12.53
CA SER A 357 2.05 -5.79 12.75
C SER A 357 3.42 -5.10 12.75
N ALA A 358 3.61 -4.10 11.87
CA ALA A 358 4.83 -3.31 11.80
C ALA A 358 5.00 -2.34 12.98
N LYS A 359 3.92 -2.10 13.76
CA LYS A 359 3.89 -1.13 14.86
C LYS A 359 4.42 0.25 14.45
N ALA A 360 4.13 0.65 13.21
CA ALA A 360 4.61 1.91 12.63
C ALA A 360 3.53 2.99 12.68
N ALA A 361 3.90 4.22 13.08
CA ALA A 361 2.97 5.34 13.12
C ALA A 361 2.58 5.82 11.71
N ARG A 362 3.57 5.85 10.81
CA ARG A 362 3.39 5.92 9.35
C ARG A 362 4.10 4.76 8.68
N LEU A 363 3.42 4.08 7.76
CA LEU A 363 4.00 3.07 6.88
C LEU A 363 3.88 3.51 5.42
N ILE A 364 4.99 3.44 4.69
CA ILE A 364 5.04 3.66 3.25
C ILE A 364 5.23 2.30 2.59
N MET A 365 4.15 1.73 2.06
CA MET A 365 4.17 0.44 1.38
C MET A 365 4.56 0.65 -0.09
N VAL A 366 5.68 0.08 -0.52
CA VAL A 366 6.26 0.27 -1.86
C VAL A 366 6.18 -1.03 -2.65
N PHE A 367 5.51 -1.00 -3.80
CA PHE A 367 5.30 -2.18 -4.65
C PHE A 367 6.33 -2.22 -5.77
N LEU A 368 7.08 -3.33 -5.82
CA LEU A 368 7.99 -3.60 -6.91
C LEU A 368 7.26 -4.28 -8.07
N ASP A 369 7.62 -3.91 -9.29
CA ASP A 369 7.19 -4.56 -10.54
C ASP A 369 8.37 -5.12 -11.35
N SER A 370 8.12 -5.52 -12.60
CA SER A 370 9.12 -6.13 -13.49
C SER A 370 10.34 -5.26 -13.76
N ARG A 371 10.25 -3.93 -13.63
CA ARG A 371 11.38 -3.01 -13.82
C ARG A 371 12.44 -3.18 -12.72
N HIS A 372 12.05 -3.75 -11.58
CA HIS A 372 12.90 -3.95 -10.42
C HIS A 372 13.38 -5.41 -10.28
N ALA A 373 12.97 -6.32 -11.16
CA ALA A 373 13.18 -7.75 -10.99
C ALA A 373 14.66 -8.16 -10.90
N ASN A 374 15.55 -7.40 -11.54
CA ASN A 374 16.99 -7.65 -11.54
C ASN A 374 17.78 -6.59 -10.75
N ALA A 375 17.08 -5.68 -10.05
CA ALA A 375 17.72 -4.64 -9.29
C ALA A 375 18.14 -5.18 -7.93
N ASP A 376 19.37 -4.84 -7.51
CA ASP A 376 19.85 -5.15 -6.18
C ASP A 376 19.02 -4.39 -5.12
N MET A 377 18.72 -5.05 -4.00
CA MET A 377 17.87 -4.47 -2.97
C MET A 377 18.49 -3.24 -2.28
N ASP A 378 19.82 -3.18 -2.15
CA ASP A 378 20.49 -2.02 -1.59
C ASP A 378 20.47 -0.84 -2.58
N VAL A 379 20.51 -1.12 -3.90
CA VAL A 379 20.28 -0.09 -4.94
C VAL A 379 18.86 0.48 -4.82
N ILE A 380 17.84 -0.37 -4.66
CA ILE A 380 16.44 0.09 -4.48
C ILE A 380 16.30 0.93 -3.20
N LYS A 381 16.86 0.48 -2.07
CA LYS A 381 16.79 1.23 -0.80
C LYS A 381 17.50 2.58 -0.90
N ASN A 382 18.64 2.64 -1.58
CA ASN A 382 19.39 3.88 -1.77
C ASN A 382 18.63 4.86 -2.68
N ASP A 383 17.96 4.37 -3.72
CA ASP A 383 17.11 5.18 -4.60
C ASP A 383 15.87 5.72 -3.87
N LEU A 384 15.23 4.89 -3.04
CA LEU A 384 14.04 5.27 -2.26
C LEU A 384 14.34 6.21 -1.10
N SER A 385 15.52 6.09 -0.46
CA SER A 385 15.89 6.84 0.76
C SER A 385 15.63 8.35 0.68
N PRO A 386 16.09 9.09 -0.36
CA PRO A 386 15.79 10.52 -0.48
C PRO A 386 14.31 10.79 -0.70
N LEU A 387 13.61 9.95 -1.48
CA LEU A 387 12.20 10.14 -1.83
C LEU A 387 11.26 9.98 -0.61
N VAL A 388 11.55 9.01 0.26
CA VAL A 388 10.72 8.75 1.45
C VAL A 388 11.02 9.71 2.60
N LYS A 389 12.19 10.35 2.61
CA LYS A 389 12.54 11.36 3.62
C LYS A 389 11.60 12.56 3.59
N ASP A 390 11.15 12.96 2.39
CA ASP A 390 10.16 14.02 2.22
C ASP A 390 8.78 13.67 2.78
N LEU A 391 8.48 12.38 2.94
CA LEU A 391 7.23 11.85 3.46
C LEU A 391 7.27 11.62 4.96
N GLU A 392 8.40 11.87 5.62
CA GLU A 392 8.53 11.70 7.06
C GLU A 392 7.68 12.75 7.81
N PRO A 393 6.89 12.34 8.82
CA PRO A 393 6.26 13.27 9.74
C PRO A 393 7.30 14.16 10.44
N GLY A 394 6.88 15.29 10.99
CA GLY A 394 7.77 16.12 11.82
C GLY A 394 8.09 15.39 13.13
N ASN A 395 9.36 15.03 13.34
CA ASN A 395 9.82 14.42 14.60
C ASN A 395 10.50 15.48 15.50
N PRO A 396 10.08 15.66 16.76
CA PRO A 396 10.72 16.63 17.67
C PRO A 396 12.09 16.21 18.21
N GLU A 397 12.40 14.90 18.32
CA GLU A 397 13.46 14.44 19.23
C GLU A 397 14.55 13.52 18.67
N GLU A 398 14.51 13.01 17.44
CA GLU A 398 15.63 12.18 16.93
C GLU A 398 15.70 12.09 15.39
N GLU A 399 16.90 12.24 14.83
CA GLU A 399 17.24 11.99 13.41
C GLU A 399 17.39 10.49 13.10
N ALA A 400 16.47 9.65 13.58
CA ALA A 400 16.51 8.23 13.27
C ALA A 400 16.36 8.00 11.76
N ARG A 401 17.13 7.06 11.19
CA ARG A 401 17.00 6.66 9.79
C ARG A 401 15.70 5.88 9.60
N ILE A 402 14.95 6.18 8.54
CA ILE A 402 13.73 5.43 8.19
C ILE A 402 14.12 3.97 7.89
N PRO A 403 13.59 2.98 8.64
CA PRO A 403 13.87 1.57 8.40
C PRO A 403 13.15 1.07 7.15
N PHE A 404 13.80 0.13 6.47
CA PHE A 404 13.23 -0.60 5.33
C PHE A 404 12.96 -2.04 5.75
N MET A 405 11.70 -2.42 5.73
CA MET A 405 11.23 -3.79 5.91
C MET A 405 10.88 -4.37 4.55
N MET A 406 10.92 -5.69 4.43
CA MET A 406 10.52 -6.41 3.22
C MET A 406 9.43 -7.41 3.55
N ALA A 407 8.54 -7.64 2.60
CA ALA A 407 7.61 -8.75 2.65
C ALA A 407 8.35 -10.09 2.44
N GLY A 408 9.05 -10.58 3.47
CA GLY A 408 9.63 -11.92 3.49
C GLY A 408 8.59 -12.98 3.86
N ASP A 409 8.78 -14.22 3.41
CA ASP A 409 8.01 -15.40 3.84
C ASP A 409 8.41 -15.87 5.26
N GLY A 410 9.13 -15.04 6.02
CA GLY A 410 9.69 -15.37 7.33
C GLY A 410 10.84 -16.37 7.30
N VAL A 411 11.37 -16.73 6.12
CA VAL A 411 12.39 -17.79 6.01
C VAL A 411 13.80 -17.20 6.17
N LYS A 412 14.46 -17.57 7.26
CA LYS A 412 15.85 -17.25 7.60
C LYS A 412 16.85 -17.97 6.69
N GLN A 413 16.63 -19.27 6.46
CA GLN A 413 17.49 -20.13 5.63
C GLN A 413 16.63 -21.02 4.75
N ARG A 414 17.04 -21.18 3.49
CA ARG A 414 16.40 -22.09 2.53
C ARG A 414 17.43 -22.95 1.80
N GLU A 415 17.11 -24.21 1.59
CA GLU A 415 17.88 -25.15 0.77
C GLU A 415 16.92 -25.90 -0.16
N ILE A 416 17.07 -25.70 -1.47
CA ILE A 416 16.27 -26.44 -2.46
C ILE A 416 16.84 -27.85 -2.61
N LEU A 417 16.04 -28.86 -2.28
CA LEU A 417 16.42 -30.26 -2.39
C LEU A 417 16.14 -30.84 -3.77
N GLN A 418 15.03 -30.43 -4.38
CA GLN A 418 14.68 -30.83 -5.73
C GLN A 418 13.75 -29.81 -6.39
N GLU A 419 13.96 -29.59 -7.69
CA GLU A 419 12.95 -29.03 -8.56
C GLU A 419 12.56 -30.09 -9.59
N VAL A 420 11.26 -30.28 -9.78
CA VAL A 420 10.71 -31.21 -10.77
C VAL A 420 9.61 -30.51 -11.55
N THR A 421 9.22 -31.05 -12.70
CA THR A 421 8.10 -30.53 -13.47
C THR A 421 7.26 -31.70 -13.95
N SER A 422 5.99 -31.71 -13.54
CA SER A 422 4.99 -32.66 -14.02
C SER A 422 4.21 -32.07 -15.19
N GLU A 423 3.70 -32.93 -16.07
CA GLU A 423 2.77 -32.55 -17.13
C GLU A 423 1.39 -32.13 -16.56
N ILE A 424 1.00 -32.65 -15.39
CA ILE A 424 -0.30 -32.42 -14.76
C ILE A 424 -0.23 -31.23 -13.79
N THR A 425 0.70 -31.29 -12.81
CA THR A 425 0.82 -30.26 -11.78
C THR A 425 1.65 -29.05 -12.22
N GLY A 426 2.54 -29.23 -13.20
CA GLY A 426 3.53 -28.23 -13.58
C GLY A 426 4.78 -28.25 -12.71
N PRO A 427 5.54 -27.14 -12.62
CA PRO A 427 6.79 -27.10 -11.86
C PRO A 427 6.54 -27.15 -10.35
N MET A 428 7.29 -27.98 -9.65
CA MET A 428 7.23 -28.17 -8.19
C MET A 428 8.62 -28.03 -7.57
N VAL A 429 8.66 -27.57 -6.32
CA VAL A 429 9.89 -27.41 -5.53
C VAL A 429 9.73 -28.11 -4.20
N VAL A 430 10.76 -28.87 -3.83
CA VAL A 430 10.96 -29.39 -2.49
C VAL A 430 12.13 -28.64 -1.87
N GLU A 431 11.91 -28.01 -0.73
CA GLU A 431 12.94 -27.22 -0.04
C GLU A 431 12.88 -27.41 1.48
N ASP A 432 14.04 -27.33 2.12
CA ASP A 432 14.17 -27.26 3.57
C ASP A 432 14.32 -25.79 3.98
N VAL A 433 13.55 -25.38 4.99
CA VAL A 433 13.50 -24.00 5.48
C VAL A 433 13.65 -23.92 6.99
N VAL A 434 14.25 -22.83 7.45
CA VAL A 434 14.26 -22.40 8.85
C VAL A 434 13.60 -21.04 8.89
N TYR A 435 12.57 -20.89 9.73
CA TYR A 435 11.90 -19.61 9.93
C TYR A 435 12.70 -18.70 10.88
N GLU A 436 12.54 -17.40 10.73
CA GLU A 436 13.02 -16.39 11.68
C GLU A 436 12.21 -16.50 12.97
N ASN A 437 12.88 -16.64 14.13
CA ASN A 437 12.19 -16.63 15.42
C ASN A 437 11.79 -15.18 15.75
N ASN A 438 10.49 -14.91 15.86
CA ASN A 438 9.99 -13.60 16.29
C ASN A 438 9.95 -13.42 17.83
N ASP A 439 10.26 -14.47 18.60
CA ASP A 439 10.29 -14.40 20.06
C ASP A 439 11.72 -14.10 20.55
N GLU A 440 11.98 -12.84 20.90
CA GLU A 440 13.24 -12.42 21.55
C GLU A 440 13.44 -13.07 22.95
N ASP A 441 12.41 -13.70 23.53
CA ASP A 441 12.40 -14.14 24.93
C ASP A 441 12.65 -15.65 25.17
N GLN A 442 13.07 -16.45 24.18
CA GLN A 442 13.40 -17.87 24.42
C GLN A 442 14.75 -18.32 23.83
N SER A 443 15.83 -18.03 24.54
CA SER A 443 17.22 -18.39 24.22
C SER A 443 17.57 -19.89 24.35
N SER A 444 16.60 -20.82 24.29
CA SER A 444 16.86 -22.26 24.51
C SER A 444 16.06 -23.24 23.63
N MET A 445 15.31 -22.78 22.62
CA MET A 445 14.70 -23.71 21.66
C MET A 445 15.62 -23.91 20.45
N THR A 446 15.92 -25.17 20.12
CA THR A 446 16.58 -25.54 18.88
C THR A 446 15.76 -25.03 17.70
N GLU A 447 16.38 -24.32 16.76
CA GLU A 447 15.72 -23.86 15.52
C GLU A 447 15.01 -25.04 14.84
N LYS A 448 13.68 -24.92 14.68
CA LYS A 448 12.88 -25.92 13.97
C LYS A 448 13.15 -25.77 12.47
N MET A 449 13.38 -26.90 11.82
CA MET A 449 13.54 -26.97 10.38
C MET A 449 12.32 -27.65 9.78
N PHE A 450 11.82 -27.12 8.68
CA PHE A 450 10.64 -27.64 7.99
C PHE A 450 10.98 -27.98 6.55
N ARG A 451 10.35 -29.02 6.02
CA ARG A 451 10.39 -29.34 4.60
C ARG A 451 9.09 -28.90 3.95
N ARG A 452 9.18 -28.18 2.83
CA ARG A 452 8.04 -27.64 2.09
C ARG A 452 7.92 -28.25 0.71
N LEU A 453 6.68 -28.48 0.29
CA LEU A 453 6.32 -28.75 -1.10
C LEU A 453 5.57 -27.54 -1.65
N ILE A 454 6.06 -26.97 -2.74
CA ILE A 454 5.47 -25.80 -3.39
C ILE A 454 5.19 -26.11 -4.86
N PHE A 455 3.97 -25.83 -5.32
CA PHE A 455 3.65 -25.87 -6.75
C PHE A 455 3.81 -24.46 -7.33
N LYS A 456 4.71 -24.28 -8.31
CA LYS A 456 5.00 -22.95 -8.87
C LYS A 456 3.83 -22.32 -9.62
N ARG A 457 2.78 -23.10 -9.95
CA ARG A 457 1.52 -22.57 -10.50
C ARG A 457 0.82 -21.61 -9.54
N ASN A 458 1.02 -21.79 -8.23
CA ASN A 458 0.57 -20.88 -7.19
C ASN A 458 1.68 -20.67 -6.15
N SER A 459 2.74 -19.95 -6.54
CA SER A 459 3.96 -19.78 -5.73
C SER A 459 3.73 -19.08 -4.38
N GLY A 460 2.59 -18.44 -4.18
CA GLY A 460 2.22 -17.81 -2.90
C GLY A 460 1.61 -18.80 -1.89
N LEU A 461 1.33 -20.04 -2.30
CA LEU A 461 0.76 -21.09 -1.45
C LEU A 461 1.80 -22.21 -1.26
N VAL A 462 2.11 -22.52 0.00
CA VAL A 462 2.86 -23.72 0.37
C VAL A 462 1.87 -24.87 0.43
N GLN A 463 2.03 -25.89 -0.43
CA GLN A 463 1.05 -26.98 -0.52
C GLN A 463 1.12 -27.91 0.68
N SER A 464 2.33 -28.13 1.20
CA SER A 464 2.50 -28.92 2.41
C SER A 464 3.78 -28.53 3.13
N GLU A 465 3.73 -28.59 4.45
CA GLU A 465 4.86 -28.38 5.33
C GLU A 465 4.96 -29.53 6.35
N ALA A 466 6.19 -30.00 6.59
CA ALA A 466 6.47 -31.09 7.50
C ALA A 466 7.69 -30.77 8.38
N LEU A 467 7.61 -31.06 9.68
CA LEU A 467 8.71 -30.83 10.60
C LEU A 467 9.83 -31.86 10.38
N LEU A 468 11.08 -31.39 10.32
CA LEU A 468 12.26 -32.23 10.29
C LEU A 468 12.82 -32.40 11.71
N VAL A 469 13.03 -33.65 12.11
CA VAL A 469 13.64 -34.01 13.40
C VAL A 469 14.95 -34.76 13.17
N LYS A 470 15.92 -34.52 14.05
CA LYS A 470 17.19 -35.24 14.07
C LYS A 470 16.98 -36.61 14.71
N ASP A 471 17.48 -37.67 14.07
CA ASP A 471 17.46 -39.00 14.68
C ASP A 471 18.48 -39.03 15.84
N SER A 472 18.00 -39.20 17.08
CA SER A 472 18.84 -39.21 18.29
C SER A 472 19.58 -40.55 18.52
N THR A 473 19.48 -41.48 17.57
CA THR A 473 20.06 -42.83 17.67
C THR A 473 21.51 -42.92 17.19
N SER A 474 22.12 -41.86 16.64
CA SER A 474 23.53 -41.90 16.23
C SER A 474 24.55 -41.62 17.34
N ASP A 475 24.15 -41.13 18.52
CA ASP A 475 25.09 -40.66 19.55
C ASP A 475 25.27 -41.59 20.75
N LYS A 476 24.80 -42.85 20.67
CA LYS A 476 25.10 -43.88 21.70
C LYS A 476 26.00 -45.02 21.24
N ALA A 477 26.65 -44.88 20.09
CA ALA A 477 27.57 -45.88 19.57
C ALA A 477 29.01 -45.36 19.44
N ASP A 478 29.51 -44.60 20.43
CA ASP A 478 30.94 -44.31 20.53
C ASP A 478 31.44 -44.08 21.97
N GLU A 479 30.81 -44.73 22.96
CA GLU A 479 31.45 -45.01 24.24
C GLU A 479 31.61 -46.53 24.38
N ASN A 480 32.64 -47.10 23.74
CA ASN A 480 33.39 -48.27 24.21
C ASN A 480 34.24 -48.86 23.07
N ASN A 481 35.34 -48.17 22.72
CA ASN A 481 36.52 -48.89 22.24
C ASN A 481 37.77 -48.36 22.94
N LYS A 482 37.88 -48.75 24.22
CA LYS A 482 39.15 -48.89 24.93
C LYS A 482 39.93 -50.04 24.28
N LYS A 483 41.15 -49.74 23.79
CA LYS A 483 42.34 -50.60 23.58
C LYS A 483 43.16 -49.95 22.47
N SER A 484 44.46 -49.68 22.51
CA SER A 484 45.57 -49.82 23.47
C SER A 484 46.72 -48.99 22.86
N PRO A 485 47.76 -48.60 23.60
CA PRO A 485 48.69 -47.57 23.17
C PRO A 485 49.86 -48.15 22.36
N SER A 486 50.24 -47.48 21.28
CA SER A 486 51.59 -47.63 20.73
C SER A 486 52.15 -46.27 20.32
N ALA A 487 53.38 -46.07 20.76
CA ALA A 487 54.16 -44.87 20.63
C ALA A 487 54.57 -44.58 19.18
N SER A 488 55.02 -43.33 18.99
CA SER A 488 56.08 -42.89 18.05
C SER A 488 55.62 -41.99 16.91
N LYS A 489 55.75 -40.68 17.18
CA LYS A 489 56.37 -39.65 16.32
C LYS A 489 56.70 -40.08 14.87
N LYS A 490 56.00 -39.51 13.89
CA LYS A 490 56.55 -38.66 12.78
C LYS A 490 55.62 -38.63 11.56
N ARG A 491 55.45 -37.40 11.05
CA ARG A 491 55.27 -36.98 9.64
C ARG A 491 53.86 -36.92 8.99
N ARG A 492 53.57 -35.66 8.60
CA ARG A 492 53.05 -35.12 7.32
C ARG A 492 51.60 -35.41 6.90
N ASN A 493 50.82 -34.33 6.96
CA ASN A 493 49.88 -33.80 5.95
C ASN A 493 49.52 -34.73 4.79
N GLN A 494 48.31 -35.29 4.82
CA GLN A 494 47.47 -35.40 3.64
C GLN A 494 46.01 -35.09 4.02
N LYS A 495 45.44 -34.15 3.25
CA LYS A 495 44.05 -33.72 3.28
C LYS A 495 43.11 -34.92 3.14
N LYS A 496 42.34 -35.22 4.19
CA LYS A 496 41.06 -35.93 4.07
C LYS A 496 39.97 -34.88 4.31
N GLY A 497 39.04 -34.76 3.36
CA GLY A 497 37.87 -33.88 3.48
C GLY A 497 37.06 -34.22 4.73
N PRO A 498 36.17 -33.31 5.17
CA PRO A 498 35.42 -33.48 6.40
C PRO A 498 34.55 -34.73 6.27
N SER A 499 34.94 -35.79 6.97
CA SER A 499 34.07 -36.92 7.30
C SER A 499 33.06 -36.42 8.33
N GLY A 500 32.18 -35.51 7.91
CA GLY A 500 31.02 -35.10 8.69
C GLY A 500 30.03 -36.26 8.66
N SER A 501 29.75 -36.83 9.83
CA SER A 501 28.59 -37.70 10.04
C SER A 501 27.38 -37.00 9.43
N LYS A 502 26.84 -37.52 8.32
CA LYS A 502 25.60 -37.00 7.72
C LYS A 502 24.49 -37.29 8.72
N THR A 503 24.14 -36.30 9.54
CA THR A 503 22.98 -36.37 10.42
C THR A 503 21.76 -36.61 9.54
N VAL A 504 21.15 -37.79 9.64
CA VAL A 504 19.97 -38.13 8.84
C VAL A 504 18.76 -37.42 9.47
N LEU A 505 18.21 -36.44 8.75
CA LEU A 505 16.96 -35.79 9.13
C LEU A 505 15.79 -36.65 8.65
N ARG A 506 14.78 -36.81 9.51
CA ARG A 506 13.54 -37.52 9.19
C ARG A 506 12.34 -36.62 9.39
N ILE A 507 11.25 -36.94 8.71
CA ILE A 507 9.99 -36.23 8.83
C ILE A 507 9.25 -36.72 10.07
N ASP A 508 8.74 -35.79 10.87
CA ASP A 508 7.87 -36.10 12.01
C ASP A 508 6.40 -36.13 11.58
N HIS A 509 5.90 -37.34 11.29
CA HIS A 509 4.49 -37.56 10.93
C HIS A 509 3.51 -37.42 12.11
N SER A 510 4.00 -37.16 13.33
CA SER A 510 3.15 -36.85 14.49
C SER A 510 2.92 -35.35 14.69
N TYR A 511 3.43 -34.52 13.77
CA TYR A 511 3.30 -33.07 13.77
C TYR A 511 2.55 -32.57 12.53
N LEU A 512 1.62 -31.64 12.71
CA LEU A 512 0.91 -30.97 11.63
C LEU A 512 1.55 -29.59 11.39
N GLY A 513 2.17 -29.41 10.22
CA GLY A 513 2.74 -28.10 9.82
C GLY A 513 1.70 -27.07 9.43
N SER A 514 0.56 -27.51 8.88
CA SER A 514 -0.54 -26.63 8.48
C SER A 514 -1.64 -26.64 9.54
N SER A 515 -2.01 -25.47 10.05
CA SER A 515 -3.03 -25.31 11.10
C SER A 515 -4.41 -25.82 10.66
N TYR A 516 -4.80 -25.65 9.39
CA TYR A 516 -6.08 -26.15 8.88
C TYR A 516 -6.19 -27.69 8.90
N HIS A 517 -5.07 -28.43 8.87
CA HIS A 517 -5.13 -29.89 9.08
C HIS A 517 -5.61 -30.23 10.50
N SER A 518 -5.25 -29.43 11.50
CA SER A 518 -5.82 -29.55 12.85
C SER A 518 -7.33 -29.36 12.80
N SER A 519 -7.82 -28.36 12.06
CA SER A 519 -9.25 -28.10 11.89
C SER A 519 -10.00 -29.23 11.19
N ILE A 520 -9.42 -29.83 10.13
CA ILE A 520 -9.97 -31.02 9.45
C ILE A 520 -10.19 -32.15 10.46
N ILE A 521 -9.18 -32.45 11.28
CA ILE A 521 -9.25 -33.53 12.27
C ILE A 521 -10.21 -33.17 13.40
N SER A 522 -10.18 -31.92 13.88
CA SER A 522 -11.11 -31.42 14.89
C SER A 522 -12.57 -31.59 14.45
N GLY A 523 -12.86 -31.40 13.16
CA GLY A 523 -14.19 -31.64 12.60
C GLY A 523 -14.71 -33.08 12.73
N PHE A 524 -13.84 -34.07 12.97
CA PHE A 524 -14.28 -35.43 13.27
C PHE A 524 -15.10 -35.49 14.58
N SER A 525 -15.03 -34.45 15.42
CA SER A 525 -15.91 -34.28 16.58
C SER A 525 -17.39 -34.26 16.20
N LEU A 526 -17.74 -33.88 14.96
CA LEU A 526 -19.13 -33.92 14.49
C LEU A 526 -19.70 -35.33 14.40
N ILE A 527 -18.84 -36.36 14.33
CA ILE A 527 -19.23 -37.77 14.21
C ILE A 527 -18.53 -38.65 15.25
N ALA A 528 -18.06 -38.07 16.36
CA ALA A 528 -17.20 -38.73 17.34
C ALA A 528 -17.86 -39.98 17.96
N SER A 529 -19.16 -39.95 18.24
CA SER A 529 -19.87 -41.11 18.81
C SER A 529 -19.91 -42.29 17.83
N ALA A 530 -20.02 -42.01 16.53
CA ALA A 530 -20.02 -43.04 15.49
C ALA A 530 -18.60 -43.63 15.30
N LEU A 531 -17.57 -42.78 15.38
CA LEU A 531 -16.17 -43.19 15.34
C LEU A 531 -15.78 -44.03 16.57
N ASP A 532 -16.20 -43.60 17.76
CA ASP A 532 -15.97 -44.33 19.01
C ASP A 532 -16.63 -45.72 18.97
N SER A 533 -17.87 -45.79 18.49
CA SER A 533 -18.59 -47.06 18.29
C SER A 533 -17.86 -47.99 17.33
N ALA A 534 -17.36 -47.47 16.21
CA ALA A 534 -16.58 -48.25 15.25
C ALA A 534 -15.24 -48.73 15.84
N ALA A 535 -14.54 -47.86 16.58
CA ALA A 535 -13.29 -48.17 17.24
C ALA A 535 -13.47 -49.27 18.31
N VAL A 536 -14.51 -49.18 19.15
CA VAL A 536 -14.86 -50.19 20.17
C VAL A 536 -15.26 -51.52 19.52
N ALA A 537 -16.01 -51.48 18.42
CA ALA A 537 -16.40 -52.67 17.67
C ALA A 537 -15.24 -53.29 16.84
N GLY A 538 -14.08 -52.63 16.77
CA GLY A 538 -12.97 -53.04 15.92
C GLY A 538 -13.27 -52.95 14.42
N THR A 539 -14.28 -52.17 14.03
CA THR A 539 -14.69 -51.96 12.64
C THR A 539 -13.88 -50.83 12.04
N LYS A 540 -13.40 -51.01 10.81
CA LYS A 540 -12.64 -49.98 10.09
C LYS A 540 -13.58 -48.89 9.56
N VAL A 541 -13.19 -47.63 9.71
CA VAL A 541 -13.90 -46.47 9.16
C VAL A 541 -13.27 -46.07 7.83
N SER A 542 -14.05 -46.14 6.75
CA SER A 542 -13.55 -45.79 5.42
C SER A 542 -13.34 -44.29 5.30
N THR A 543 -12.10 -43.88 5.07
CA THR A 543 -11.68 -42.48 4.97
C THR A 543 -11.03 -42.25 3.61
N THR A 544 -11.69 -41.50 2.74
CA THR A 544 -11.15 -41.14 1.43
C THR A 544 -10.59 -39.71 1.49
N VAL A 545 -9.36 -39.52 1.03
CA VAL A 545 -8.71 -38.21 0.90
C VAL A 545 -8.44 -37.97 -0.58
N ILE A 546 -9.00 -36.91 -1.16
CA ILE A 546 -8.70 -36.51 -2.54
C ILE A 546 -7.66 -35.41 -2.49
N GLY A 547 -6.51 -35.66 -3.12
CA GLY A 547 -5.29 -34.86 -3.03
C GLY A 547 -4.30 -35.44 -2.02
N LEU A 548 -3.10 -35.81 -2.49
CA LEU A 548 -2.04 -36.33 -1.63
C LEU A 548 -1.14 -35.21 -1.09
N GLY A 549 -0.74 -34.28 -1.97
CA GLY A 549 0.29 -33.29 -1.66
C GLY A 549 1.60 -33.96 -1.21
N ALA A 550 2.17 -33.53 -0.08
CA ALA A 550 3.31 -34.22 0.53
C ALA A 550 2.93 -35.49 1.33
N GLY A 551 1.65 -35.81 1.44
CA GLY A 551 1.14 -36.94 2.21
C GLY A 551 1.13 -36.74 3.72
N THR A 552 1.27 -35.51 4.22
CA THR A 552 1.35 -35.21 5.67
C THR A 552 0.04 -35.52 6.40
N LEU A 553 -1.10 -35.08 5.85
CA LEU A 553 -2.43 -35.36 6.42
C LEU A 553 -2.72 -36.87 6.51
N PRO A 554 -2.67 -37.67 5.42
CA PRO A 554 -2.95 -39.10 5.51
C PRO A 554 -1.95 -39.86 6.39
N MET A 555 -0.67 -39.47 6.43
CA MET A 555 0.32 -40.07 7.33
C MET A 555 0.03 -39.76 8.79
N PHE A 556 -0.38 -38.53 9.11
CA PHE A 556 -0.82 -38.15 10.45
C PHE A 556 -2.07 -38.94 10.85
N LEU A 557 -3.10 -39.00 10.01
CA LEU A 557 -4.31 -39.79 10.26
C LEU A 557 -3.99 -41.27 10.51
N ARG A 558 -3.11 -41.87 9.71
CA ARG A 558 -2.67 -43.26 9.87
C ARG A 558 -2.10 -43.51 11.27
N GLY A 559 -1.20 -42.64 11.72
CA GLY A 559 -0.57 -42.77 13.05
C GLY A 559 -1.48 -42.37 14.21
N CYS A 560 -2.35 -41.38 14.00
CA CYS A 560 -3.18 -40.78 15.04
C CYS A 560 -4.45 -41.61 15.34
N LEU A 561 -5.07 -42.19 14.30
CA LEU A 561 -6.34 -42.94 14.37
C LEU A 561 -6.22 -44.30 13.65
N PRO A 562 -5.75 -45.37 14.33
CA PRO A 562 -5.43 -46.66 13.69
C PRO A 562 -6.63 -47.46 13.15
N PHE A 563 -7.85 -47.08 13.52
CA PHE A 563 -9.08 -47.73 13.05
C PHE A 563 -9.61 -47.13 11.74
N LEU A 564 -8.96 -46.10 11.20
CA LEU A 564 -9.26 -45.60 9.87
C LEU A 564 -8.69 -46.54 8.80
N ASP A 565 -9.47 -46.77 7.74
CA ASP A 565 -9.03 -47.36 6.47
C ASP A 565 -8.92 -46.22 5.46
N ILE A 566 -7.69 -45.81 5.14
CA ILE A 566 -7.41 -44.55 4.45
C ILE A 566 -7.08 -44.84 2.98
N LYS A 567 -7.85 -44.25 2.08
CA LYS A 567 -7.62 -44.28 0.65
C LYS A 567 -7.38 -42.88 0.12
N VAL A 568 -6.17 -42.62 -0.34
CA VAL A 568 -5.82 -41.35 -0.98
C VAL A 568 -6.02 -41.49 -2.48
N VAL A 569 -6.67 -40.51 -3.11
CA VAL A 569 -6.79 -40.41 -4.56
C VAL A 569 -5.93 -39.25 -5.03
N GLU A 570 -4.92 -39.54 -5.84
CA GLU A 570 -3.98 -38.55 -6.37
C GLU A 570 -3.99 -38.61 -7.90
N LEU A 571 -4.12 -37.45 -8.53
CA LEU A 571 -4.17 -37.35 -9.98
C LEU A 571 -2.79 -37.48 -10.62
N ASP A 572 -1.75 -37.00 -9.93
CA ASP A 572 -0.39 -36.89 -10.45
C ASP A 572 0.57 -37.90 -9.80
N PRO A 573 1.02 -38.94 -10.54
CA PRO A 573 1.97 -39.92 -10.04
C PRO A 573 3.30 -39.33 -9.56
N LEU A 574 3.72 -38.17 -10.10
CA LEU A 574 4.96 -37.52 -9.68
C LEU A 574 4.82 -36.90 -8.28
N VAL A 575 3.61 -36.51 -7.87
CA VAL A 575 3.34 -36.03 -6.51
C VAL A 575 3.52 -37.16 -5.51
N GLU A 576 3.03 -38.37 -5.81
CA GLU A 576 3.27 -39.57 -5.00
C GLU A 576 4.77 -39.89 -4.88
N GLU A 577 5.51 -39.84 -5.99
CA GLU A 577 6.96 -40.07 -5.99
C GLU A 577 7.69 -39.05 -5.09
N VAL A 578 7.33 -37.77 -5.18
CA VAL A 578 7.91 -36.71 -4.35
C VAL A 578 7.57 -36.90 -2.87
N ALA A 579 6.31 -37.21 -2.55
CA ALA A 579 5.87 -37.50 -1.18
C ALA A 579 6.66 -38.68 -0.58
N ASN A 580 6.82 -39.77 -1.35
CA ASN A 580 7.58 -40.94 -0.89
C ASN A 580 9.05 -40.60 -0.65
N LYS A 581 9.68 -39.96 -1.64
CA LYS A 581 11.13 -39.71 -1.64
C LYS A 581 11.59 -38.67 -0.64
N TYR A 582 10.80 -37.61 -0.42
CA TYR A 582 11.22 -36.46 0.41
C TYR A 582 10.45 -36.30 1.71
N PHE A 583 9.21 -36.78 1.77
CA PHE A 583 8.36 -36.62 2.94
C PHE A 583 8.19 -37.93 3.73
N GLY A 584 8.83 -39.01 3.29
CA GLY A 584 8.74 -40.31 3.97
C GLY A 584 7.33 -40.90 3.93
N PHE A 585 6.52 -40.50 2.94
CA PHE A 585 5.21 -41.07 2.70
C PHE A 585 5.34 -42.56 2.36
N SER A 586 4.49 -43.39 2.96
CA SER A 586 4.52 -44.84 2.78
C SER A 586 3.12 -45.42 2.88
N THR A 587 2.84 -46.41 2.03
CA THR A 587 1.57 -47.15 2.01
C THR A 587 1.69 -48.49 2.72
N ASP A 588 0.56 -49.00 3.20
CA ASP A 588 0.41 -50.30 3.87
C ASP A 588 -1.05 -50.79 3.78
N GLU A 589 -1.44 -51.76 4.60
CA GLU A 589 -2.82 -52.27 4.64
C GLU A 589 -3.83 -51.21 5.12
N GLN A 590 -3.40 -50.20 5.89
CA GLN A 590 -4.25 -49.15 6.44
C GLN A 590 -4.31 -47.92 5.51
N LEU A 591 -3.21 -47.59 4.84
CA LEU A 591 -3.09 -46.40 3.98
C LEU A 591 -2.69 -46.80 2.56
N GLN A 592 -3.60 -46.58 1.61
CA GLN A 592 -3.39 -46.91 0.19
C GLN A 592 -3.54 -45.66 -0.68
N VAL A 593 -2.83 -45.63 -1.81
CA VAL A 593 -2.98 -44.61 -2.85
C VAL A 593 -3.62 -45.21 -4.09
N HIS A 594 -4.58 -44.49 -4.65
CA HIS A 594 -5.16 -44.75 -5.96
C HIS A 594 -4.81 -43.60 -6.90
N LEU A 595 -4.02 -43.89 -7.93
CA LEU A 595 -3.67 -42.91 -8.96
C LEU A 595 -4.85 -42.77 -9.93
N GLY A 596 -5.46 -41.58 -9.99
CA GLY A 596 -6.61 -41.32 -10.84
C GLY A 596 -7.36 -40.03 -10.51
N ASP A 597 -8.43 -39.80 -11.28
CA ASP A 597 -9.31 -38.64 -11.09
C ASP A 597 -10.24 -38.85 -9.89
N GLY A 598 -10.17 -37.93 -8.92
CA GLY A 598 -10.98 -37.98 -7.69
C GLY A 598 -12.48 -37.86 -7.91
N ILE A 599 -12.92 -37.07 -8.90
CA ILE A 599 -14.35 -36.92 -9.23
C ILE A 599 -14.87 -38.24 -9.78
N LYS A 600 -14.16 -38.81 -10.75
CA LYS A 600 -14.50 -40.11 -11.35
C LYS A 600 -14.51 -41.23 -10.30
N PHE A 601 -13.53 -41.21 -9.39
CA PHE A 601 -13.45 -42.20 -8.30
C PHE A 601 -14.71 -42.18 -7.41
N ILE A 602 -15.19 -40.99 -7.04
CA ILE A 602 -16.42 -40.85 -6.24
C ILE A 602 -17.65 -41.23 -7.06
N ASP A 603 -17.73 -40.83 -8.32
CA ASP A 603 -18.83 -41.17 -9.23
C ASP A 603 -18.96 -42.69 -9.42
N ASP A 604 -17.87 -43.39 -9.68
CA ASP A 604 -17.86 -44.84 -9.90
C ASP A 604 -18.41 -45.59 -8.67
N ILE A 605 -18.06 -45.14 -7.45
CA ILE A 605 -18.58 -45.72 -6.20
C ILE A 605 -20.04 -45.32 -5.98
N ALA A 606 -20.44 -44.07 -6.25
CA ALA A 606 -21.81 -43.62 -6.12
C ALA A 606 -22.78 -44.37 -7.06
N VAL A 607 -22.34 -44.66 -8.29
CA VAL A 607 -23.08 -45.47 -9.26
C VAL A 607 -23.17 -46.92 -8.79
N ALA A 608 -22.09 -47.48 -8.25
CA ALA A 608 -22.10 -48.84 -7.69
C ALA A 608 -23.08 -48.97 -6.51
N ASN A 609 -23.10 -48.00 -5.59
CA ASN A 609 -24.05 -47.96 -4.47
C ASN A 609 -25.50 -47.94 -4.99
N SER A 610 -25.80 -47.12 -6.00
CA SER A 610 -27.15 -47.03 -6.60
C SER A 610 -27.63 -48.37 -7.19
N ARG A 611 -26.71 -49.14 -7.80
CA ARG A 611 -27.01 -50.48 -8.33
C ARG A 611 -27.25 -51.50 -7.21
N ALA A 612 -26.51 -51.42 -6.11
CA ALA A 612 -26.65 -52.30 -4.96
C ALA A 612 -27.99 -52.07 -4.22
N THR A 613 -28.40 -50.82 -4.00
CA THR A 613 -29.69 -50.50 -3.36
C THR A 613 -30.87 -51.01 -4.18
N THR A 614 -30.77 -51.00 -5.51
CA THR A 614 -31.80 -51.55 -6.41
C THR A 614 -31.93 -53.08 -6.28
N GLN A 615 -30.85 -53.79 -5.95
CA GLN A 615 -30.86 -55.25 -5.74
C GLN A 615 -31.19 -55.66 -4.30
N GLN A 616 -30.86 -54.84 -3.29
CA GLN A 616 -31.12 -55.12 -1.88
C GLN A 616 -32.58 -54.90 -1.44
N LEU A 617 -33.45 -54.36 -2.31
CA LEU A 617 -34.90 -54.32 -2.04
C LEU A 617 -35.55 -55.72 -1.90
N MET A 618 -34.80 -56.82 -2.10
CA MET A 618 -35.31 -58.20 -2.05
C MET A 618 -34.67 -59.10 -0.96
N SER A 619 -33.84 -58.59 -0.05
CA SER A 619 -33.26 -59.44 1.01
C SER A 619 -32.84 -58.68 2.28
N THR A 620 -33.65 -58.88 3.33
CA THR A 620 -33.38 -58.75 4.77
C THR A 620 -32.06 -58.09 5.24
N GLY A 621 -32.17 -56.90 5.79
CA GLY A 621 -31.87 -56.67 7.22
C GLY A 621 -30.42 -56.72 7.71
N ASN A 622 -29.42 -56.43 6.87
CA ASN A 622 -28.08 -56.09 7.38
C ASN A 622 -27.78 -54.63 7.05
N GLU A 623 -28.02 -53.76 8.02
CA GLU A 623 -27.55 -52.38 8.04
C GLU A 623 -26.05 -52.38 7.78
N ASN A 624 -25.62 -52.00 6.58
CA ASN A 624 -24.21 -51.78 6.31
C ASN A 624 -23.82 -50.42 6.93
N ASN A 625 -23.77 -50.40 8.27
CA ASN A 625 -23.62 -49.26 9.20
C ASN A 625 -22.22 -48.59 9.15
N ALA A 626 -21.51 -48.66 8.03
CA ALA A 626 -20.14 -48.19 7.94
C ALA A 626 -20.08 -46.67 7.73
N VAL A 627 -19.63 -45.94 8.76
CA VAL A 627 -19.33 -44.52 8.69
C VAL A 627 -18.26 -44.27 7.61
N LYS A 628 -18.49 -43.27 6.76
CA LYS A 628 -17.54 -42.83 5.72
C LYS A 628 -17.13 -41.39 5.94
N ILE A 629 -15.86 -41.10 5.68
CA ILE A 629 -15.30 -39.75 5.68
C ILE A 629 -14.75 -39.48 4.28
N LEU A 630 -15.10 -38.33 3.71
CA LEU A 630 -14.49 -37.82 2.49
C LEU A 630 -13.84 -36.47 2.79
N ILE A 631 -12.54 -36.35 2.50
CA ILE A 631 -11.78 -35.11 2.63
C ILE A 631 -11.33 -34.70 1.24
N VAL A 632 -11.63 -33.46 0.83
CA VAL A 632 -11.15 -32.88 -0.42
C VAL A 632 -10.19 -31.75 -0.09
N ASP A 633 -8.92 -31.98 -0.41
CA ASP A 633 -7.82 -31.05 -0.24
C ASP A 633 -6.99 -30.99 -1.53
N VAL A 634 -7.55 -30.31 -2.52
CA VAL A 634 -6.99 -30.20 -3.88
C VAL A 634 -6.81 -28.74 -4.22
N ASP A 635 -5.67 -28.34 -4.76
CA ASP A 635 -5.48 -26.96 -5.21
C ASP A 635 -6.09 -26.72 -6.61
N SER A 636 -6.38 -25.46 -6.91
CA SER A 636 -6.85 -25.00 -8.21
C SER A 636 -5.68 -24.46 -9.03
N SER A 637 -5.59 -24.86 -10.29
CA SER A 637 -4.66 -24.26 -11.26
C SER A 637 -5.15 -22.90 -11.78
N ASP A 638 -6.44 -22.57 -11.61
CA ASP A 638 -7.03 -21.33 -12.07
C ASP A 638 -7.06 -20.26 -10.96
N VAL A 639 -5.97 -19.50 -10.88
CA VAL A 639 -5.83 -18.33 -10.00
C VAL A 639 -6.78 -17.17 -10.36
N SER A 640 -7.44 -17.18 -11.54
CA SER A 640 -8.35 -16.11 -11.96
C SER A 640 -9.78 -16.25 -11.42
N SER A 641 -10.17 -17.47 -11.01
CA SER A 641 -11.52 -17.78 -10.52
C SER A 641 -11.87 -17.17 -9.16
N GLY A 642 -10.87 -16.75 -8.38
CA GLY A 642 -11.03 -16.37 -6.98
C GLY A 642 -11.20 -17.54 -6.00
N LEU A 643 -11.23 -18.79 -6.51
CA LEU A 643 -11.23 -20.03 -5.73
C LEU A 643 -9.87 -20.72 -5.88
N SER A 644 -9.06 -20.68 -4.83
CA SER A 644 -7.73 -21.30 -4.83
C SER A 644 -7.80 -22.77 -4.43
N CYS A 645 -8.65 -23.14 -3.48
CA CYS A 645 -8.95 -24.53 -3.10
C CYS A 645 -10.44 -24.65 -2.74
N PRO A 646 -11.15 -25.73 -3.10
CA PRO A 646 -10.72 -26.76 -4.04
C PRO A 646 -10.82 -26.29 -5.49
N HIS A 647 -10.36 -27.10 -6.46
CA HIS A 647 -10.70 -26.85 -7.88
C HIS A 647 -12.22 -26.79 -8.08
N ALA A 648 -12.72 -25.89 -8.95
CA ALA A 648 -14.15 -25.58 -9.09
C ALA A 648 -15.04 -26.81 -9.34
N ASN A 649 -14.54 -27.82 -10.04
CA ASN A 649 -15.28 -29.07 -10.31
C ASN A 649 -15.67 -29.84 -9.02
N PHE A 650 -14.92 -29.69 -7.92
CA PHE A 650 -15.24 -30.33 -6.63
C PHE A 650 -16.35 -29.61 -5.84
N VAL A 651 -16.88 -28.50 -6.37
CA VAL A 651 -18.01 -27.77 -5.78
C VAL A 651 -19.15 -27.62 -6.79
N GLU A 652 -19.14 -28.36 -7.89
CA GLU A 652 -20.27 -28.44 -8.82
C GLU A 652 -21.40 -29.32 -8.26
N ASP A 653 -22.64 -28.97 -8.60
CA ASP A 653 -23.83 -29.65 -8.09
C ASP A 653 -23.81 -31.16 -8.41
N SER A 654 -23.31 -31.55 -9.58
CA SER A 654 -23.15 -32.95 -10.00
C SER A 654 -22.25 -33.73 -9.04
N PHE A 655 -21.08 -33.19 -8.72
CA PHE A 655 -20.13 -33.80 -7.79
C PHE A 655 -20.70 -33.83 -6.37
N LEU A 656 -21.30 -32.74 -5.89
CA LEU A 656 -21.90 -32.71 -4.54
C LEU A 656 -23.02 -33.75 -4.38
N LEU A 657 -23.83 -33.96 -5.42
CA LEU A 657 -24.84 -35.03 -5.45
C LEU A 657 -24.21 -36.43 -5.48
N ALA A 658 -23.07 -36.60 -6.17
CA ALA A 658 -22.31 -37.85 -6.14
C ALA A 658 -21.73 -38.12 -4.76
N VAL A 659 -21.18 -37.11 -4.08
CA VAL A 659 -20.69 -37.20 -2.70
C VAL A 659 -21.83 -37.59 -1.75
N LYS A 660 -23.01 -36.96 -1.87
CA LYS A 660 -24.18 -37.33 -1.05
C LYS A 660 -24.51 -38.83 -1.18
N LYS A 661 -24.48 -39.37 -2.40
CA LYS A 661 -24.71 -40.81 -2.66
C LYS A 661 -23.54 -41.70 -2.21
N PHE A 662 -22.32 -41.18 -2.26
CA PHE A 662 -21.12 -41.89 -1.78
C PHE A 662 -21.18 -42.09 -0.26
N LEU A 663 -21.55 -41.03 0.47
CA LEU A 663 -21.74 -41.04 1.92
C LEU A 663 -23.01 -41.79 2.36
N ASP A 664 -23.99 -41.94 1.48
CA ASP A 664 -25.25 -42.67 1.74
C ASP A 664 -26.04 -42.04 2.91
N GLU A 665 -26.63 -42.84 3.82
CA GLU A 665 -27.44 -42.35 4.94
C GLU A 665 -26.62 -41.69 6.08
N GLY A 666 -25.29 -41.67 6.04
CA GLY A 666 -24.47 -41.05 7.10
C GLY A 666 -22.96 -41.03 6.83
N GLY A 667 -22.30 -39.95 7.24
CA GLY A 667 -20.87 -39.75 7.04
C GLY A 667 -20.49 -38.28 7.14
N LEU A 668 -19.22 -37.96 6.90
CA LEU A 668 -18.68 -36.61 6.98
C LEU A 668 -17.97 -36.23 5.69
N PHE A 669 -18.43 -35.17 5.05
CA PHE A 669 -17.73 -34.52 3.94
C PHE A 669 -16.96 -33.32 4.46
N ILE A 670 -15.68 -33.21 4.12
CA ILE A 670 -14.79 -32.13 4.55
C ILE A 670 -14.16 -31.50 3.30
N ILE A 671 -14.22 -30.17 3.21
CA ILE A 671 -13.60 -29.41 2.13
C ILE A 671 -12.69 -28.34 2.73
N ASN A 672 -11.46 -28.27 2.23
CA ASN A 672 -10.58 -27.14 2.45
C ASN A 672 -10.93 -26.01 1.46
N LEU A 673 -11.58 -24.94 1.93
CA LEU A 673 -11.95 -23.79 1.13
C LEU A 673 -10.93 -22.66 1.31
N VAL A 674 -10.27 -22.27 0.22
CA VAL A 674 -9.40 -21.09 0.16
C VAL A 674 -9.93 -20.18 -0.93
N SER A 675 -10.61 -19.10 -0.53
CA SER A 675 -11.14 -18.12 -1.47
C SER A 675 -10.84 -16.69 -1.01
N ARG A 676 -10.44 -15.85 -1.97
CA ARG A 676 -10.25 -14.42 -1.75
C ARG A 676 -11.48 -13.60 -2.13
N SER A 677 -12.51 -14.24 -2.67
CA SER A 677 -13.75 -13.60 -3.13
C SER A 677 -14.90 -14.02 -2.25
N SER A 678 -15.49 -13.07 -1.54
CA SER A 678 -16.69 -13.31 -0.73
C SER A 678 -17.84 -13.86 -1.58
N ALA A 679 -18.01 -13.39 -2.82
CA ALA A 679 -19.02 -13.90 -3.74
C ALA A 679 -18.79 -15.37 -4.12
N VAL A 680 -17.54 -15.77 -4.34
CA VAL A 680 -17.18 -17.17 -4.64
C VAL A 680 -17.41 -18.06 -3.43
N ARG A 681 -17.01 -17.60 -2.23
CA ARG A 681 -17.29 -18.28 -0.97
C ARG A 681 -18.80 -18.52 -0.79
N GLU A 682 -19.61 -17.47 -0.92
CA GLU A 682 -21.07 -17.57 -0.78
C GLU A 682 -21.69 -18.52 -1.81
N MET A 683 -21.16 -18.55 -3.03
CA MET A 683 -21.57 -19.51 -4.06
C MET A 683 -21.30 -20.96 -3.63
N VAL A 684 -20.10 -21.27 -3.14
CA VAL A 684 -19.75 -22.62 -2.65
C VAL A 684 -20.64 -23.03 -1.48
N VAL A 685 -20.80 -22.13 -0.49
CA VAL A 685 -21.66 -22.37 0.67
C VAL A 685 -23.11 -22.63 0.23
N SER A 686 -23.64 -21.85 -0.72
CA SER A 686 -25.00 -22.04 -1.23
C SER A 686 -25.20 -23.40 -1.90
N ARG A 687 -24.20 -23.90 -2.67
CA ARG A 687 -24.27 -25.21 -3.31
C ARG A 687 -24.22 -26.35 -2.30
N LEU A 688 -23.37 -26.23 -1.28
CA LEU A 688 -23.31 -27.21 -0.19
C LEU A 688 -24.63 -27.26 0.60
N LYS A 689 -25.22 -26.11 0.90
CA LYS A 689 -26.54 -26.00 1.54
C LYS A 689 -27.66 -26.67 0.74
N ALA A 690 -27.59 -26.60 -0.58
CA ALA A 690 -28.57 -27.24 -1.46
C ALA A 690 -28.40 -28.78 -1.50
N ALA A 691 -27.18 -29.29 -1.34
CA ALA A 691 -26.88 -30.72 -1.39
C ALA A 691 -27.02 -31.43 -0.03
N PHE A 692 -26.57 -30.80 1.05
CA PHE A 692 -26.44 -31.40 2.38
C PHE A 692 -27.42 -30.80 3.38
N GLU A 693 -27.84 -31.60 4.36
CA GLU A 693 -28.81 -31.18 5.38
C GLU A 693 -28.15 -30.32 6.46
N HIS A 694 -26.91 -30.66 6.84
CA HIS A 694 -26.14 -29.90 7.81
C HIS A 694 -24.84 -29.41 7.21
N LEU A 695 -24.49 -28.17 7.54
CA LEU A 695 -23.26 -27.54 7.09
C LEU A 695 -22.64 -26.74 8.24
N TYR A 696 -21.35 -26.96 8.46
CA TYR A 696 -20.55 -26.24 9.44
C TYR A 696 -19.33 -25.63 8.77
N SER A 697 -18.81 -24.56 9.36
CA SER A 697 -17.60 -23.88 8.94
C SER A 697 -16.69 -23.66 10.13
N LEU A 698 -15.39 -23.83 9.92
CA LEU A 698 -14.35 -23.51 10.88
C LEU A 698 -13.33 -22.60 10.19
N HIS A 699 -13.28 -21.36 10.65
CA HIS A 699 -12.35 -20.35 10.16
C HIS A 699 -11.20 -20.17 11.15
N LEU A 700 -9.97 -20.18 10.64
CA LEU A 700 -8.77 -19.89 11.41
C LEU A 700 -8.39 -18.43 11.20
N GLU A 701 -8.31 -17.64 12.29
CA GLU A 701 -8.04 -16.20 12.23
C GLU A 701 -6.70 -15.85 11.55
N GLU A 702 -5.71 -16.76 11.63
CA GLU A 702 -4.37 -16.57 11.08
C GLU A 702 -4.20 -17.16 9.67
N ASP A 703 -5.22 -17.84 9.13
CA ASP A 703 -5.13 -18.57 7.87
C ASP A 703 -6.25 -18.18 6.89
N LEU A 704 -5.97 -18.21 5.60
CA LEU A 704 -6.99 -17.96 4.56
C LEU A 704 -7.93 -19.17 4.40
N ASN A 705 -7.59 -20.30 5.02
CA ASN A 705 -8.32 -21.55 4.94
C ASN A 705 -9.59 -21.49 5.81
N GLU A 706 -10.72 -21.81 5.19
CA GLU A 706 -12.00 -22.13 5.85
C GLU A 706 -12.26 -23.62 5.63
N VAL A 707 -12.40 -24.40 6.69
CA VAL A 707 -12.73 -25.82 6.57
C VAL A 707 -14.24 -25.97 6.69
N LEU A 708 -14.86 -26.52 5.64
CA LEU A 708 -16.30 -26.77 5.59
C LEU A 708 -16.60 -28.23 5.87
N PHE A 709 -17.62 -28.48 6.68
CA PHE A 709 -18.06 -29.83 7.06
C PHE A 709 -19.53 -30.01 6.71
N ALA A 710 -19.85 -31.01 5.89
CA ALA A 710 -21.21 -31.28 5.48
C ALA A 710 -21.61 -32.73 5.78
N THR A 711 -22.86 -32.94 6.22
CA THR A 711 -23.42 -34.28 6.43
C THR A 711 -24.76 -34.44 5.71
N PRO A 712 -25.05 -35.63 5.15
CA PRO A 712 -26.29 -35.86 4.41
C PRO A 712 -27.52 -36.02 5.31
N SER A 713 -27.33 -36.35 6.59
CA SER A 713 -28.38 -36.56 7.58
C SER A 713 -27.85 -36.36 9.02
N GLU A 714 -28.75 -36.38 10.02
CA GLU A 714 -28.40 -36.36 11.45
C GLU A 714 -27.87 -37.69 12.00
N ARG A 715 -27.90 -38.80 11.22
CA ARG A 715 -27.70 -40.17 11.75
C ARG A 715 -26.38 -40.35 12.53
N CYS A 716 -25.30 -39.78 12.04
CA CYS A 716 -23.97 -39.87 12.67
C CYS A 716 -23.60 -38.61 13.46
N LEU A 717 -24.45 -37.58 13.44
CA LEU A 717 -24.10 -36.23 13.85
C LEU A 717 -24.30 -36.05 15.36
N ASP A 718 -23.24 -35.65 16.07
CA ASP A 718 -23.28 -35.35 17.50
C ASP A 718 -23.90 -33.95 17.76
N ASN A 719 -25.23 -33.84 17.67
CA ASN A 719 -25.94 -32.55 17.78
C ASN A 719 -26.11 -32.01 19.21
N ASN A 720 -26.12 -32.88 20.22
CA ASN A 720 -26.64 -32.51 21.54
C ASN A 720 -25.57 -32.05 22.54
N ASN A 721 -24.30 -32.48 22.39
CA ASN A 721 -23.23 -32.16 23.34
C ASN A 721 -21.86 -32.14 22.66
N MET A 722 -21.49 -31.00 22.10
CA MET A 722 -20.19 -30.82 21.43
C MET A 722 -19.00 -31.03 22.38
N ASP A 723 -19.11 -30.66 23.66
CA ASP A 723 -18.02 -30.85 24.62
C ASP A 723 -17.73 -32.34 24.86
N GLU A 724 -18.77 -33.16 24.94
CA GLU A 724 -18.62 -34.63 25.03
C GLU A 724 -18.04 -35.21 23.74
N ALA A 725 -18.48 -34.73 22.57
CA ALA A 725 -17.97 -35.18 21.29
C ALA A 725 -16.47 -34.82 21.09
N VAL A 726 -16.07 -33.62 21.54
CA VAL A 726 -14.67 -33.19 21.62
C VAL A 726 -13.87 -34.08 22.56
N ALA A 727 -14.41 -34.40 23.75
CA ALA A 727 -13.74 -35.28 24.70
C ALA A 727 -13.57 -36.71 24.14
N LYS A 728 -14.58 -37.26 23.47
CA LYS A 728 -14.53 -38.57 22.79
C LYS A 728 -13.46 -38.59 21.71
N LEU A 729 -13.43 -37.60 20.82
CA LEU A 729 -12.39 -37.51 19.80
C LEU A 729 -11.01 -37.44 20.42
N LYS A 730 -10.80 -36.55 21.41
CA LYS A 730 -9.51 -36.44 22.11
C LYS A 730 -9.03 -37.75 22.74
N ALA A 731 -9.95 -38.55 23.29
CA ALA A 731 -9.62 -39.86 23.85
C ALA A 731 -9.15 -40.88 22.80
N MET A 732 -9.56 -40.72 21.53
CA MET A 732 -9.15 -41.59 20.43
C MET A 732 -7.82 -41.19 19.77
N LEU A 733 -7.40 -39.93 19.88
CA LEU A 733 -6.21 -39.40 19.20
C LEU A 733 -4.92 -39.87 19.89
N LYS A 734 -4.00 -40.47 19.11
CA LYS A 734 -2.65 -40.84 19.60
C LYS A 734 -1.64 -39.70 19.56
N PHE A 735 -1.90 -38.67 18.76
CA PHE A 735 -1.06 -37.49 18.61
C PHE A 735 -1.80 -36.24 19.11
N PRO A 736 -1.10 -35.23 19.62
CA PRO A 736 -1.73 -34.00 20.09
C PRO A 736 -2.36 -33.23 18.92
N VAL A 737 -3.62 -32.83 19.09
CA VAL A 737 -4.38 -31.96 18.17
C VAL A 737 -5.17 -30.94 18.99
N ASN A 738 -5.27 -29.71 18.52
CA ASN A 738 -5.88 -28.58 19.24
C ASN A 738 -7.42 -28.56 19.18
N VAL A 739 -8.06 -29.73 19.35
CA VAL A 739 -9.50 -29.93 19.11
C VAL A 739 -10.40 -28.94 19.86
N GLU A 740 -10.16 -28.71 21.15
CA GLU A 740 -11.00 -27.79 21.94
C GLU A 740 -10.93 -26.34 21.47
N SER A 741 -9.76 -25.89 21.03
CA SER A 741 -9.58 -24.52 20.55
C SER A 741 -10.26 -24.33 19.20
N ASP A 742 -10.06 -25.29 18.30
CA ASP A 742 -10.62 -25.28 16.95
C ASP A 742 -12.16 -25.38 17.00
N MET A 743 -12.70 -26.30 17.80
CA MET A 743 -14.14 -26.54 17.86
C MET A 743 -14.94 -25.41 18.52
N LYS A 744 -14.31 -24.57 19.35
CA LYS A 744 -14.93 -23.31 19.83
C LYS A 744 -15.17 -22.30 18.71
N LYS A 745 -14.44 -22.41 17.60
CA LYS A 745 -14.57 -21.54 16.42
C LYS A 745 -15.54 -22.12 15.39
N LEU A 746 -16.06 -23.33 15.60
CA LEU A 746 -17.00 -23.97 14.69
C LEU A 746 -18.31 -23.18 14.64
N GLN A 747 -18.76 -22.85 13.44
CA GLN A 747 -20.02 -22.18 13.17
C GLN A 747 -20.95 -23.12 12.41
N LYS A 748 -22.20 -23.25 12.86
CA LYS A 748 -23.25 -23.93 12.08
C LYS A 748 -23.81 -22.98 11.03
N LEU A 749 -23.69 -23.36 9.76
CA LEU A 749 -24.21 -22.61 8.61
C LEU A 749 -25.59 -23.12 8.17
N GLN A 750 -25.89 -24.40 8.38
CA GLN A 750 -27.19 -25.04 8.14
C GLN A 750 -27.45 -26.16 9.14
#